data_AF-A0A9E4EN70-F1
#
_entry.id   AF-A0A9E4EN70-F1
#
_cell.length_a   1.000
_cell.length_b   1.000
_cell.length_c   1.000
_cell.angle_alpha   90.00
_cell.angle_beta   90.00
_cell.angle_gamma   90.00
#
_symmetry.space_group_name_H-M   'P 1'
#
loop_
_entity.id
_entity.type
_entity.pdbx_description
1 polymer ?
#
loop_
_entity_poly.entity_id
_entity_poly.type
_entity_poly.pdbx_seq_one_letter_code
_entity_poly.pdbx_strand_id
1 'polypeptide(L)'
;MRYLLSFISIVTLVVCLLTGPISAVSTNEMRSQVKTDSLRQLKEAIERAPKDGNLWVRLGYAYFSAGDLKQAEEAFKKAIRYKKSAQAYRGLGLTYANQKGKLQKAFYNFRRALAIDPNMTAVKMDIARLQLKDKSTDAVSTLKGIVKDDSLYAPAHMALAEWYAEQKNEKKMLAYFKSYLQLVPQDADFLYQMALNYAKDYRYKPILEIIEQLPASHADKDDWLPLQAQAYAAIGEVKVADYLFQKFMRMIPEDERRYYDNIALMMSPEEQNTFSSLKEEERGQFINEFWKKRDPLLSAGANIRKVEHYRRVWYARQFFNGKQPYDRRGEVYIKFGEPDYKFGGNHGGRVPPLSVEFLKERLAYELALNIERADRREQVPEWNTLKRKQRKGALTDPVYPIDRHPDGSPRFPWESWVYLGIGKGIEIVFTDHFMNGSWDYPLPPKSPLLAVASQNFHPQVIIGHHAKATPDFYNGIPGTDILNFYYDLATFRGKNLETDQNIYLGLLPKDIFAPNDTSTTAALINWTASLLNEEGTVINSAQHTVSLSSMQGGIAIDAMSLKALPGDYRLIVHLTDQNSGKWGFYQQQIHIPNYAVDSLSISDIEMAYHIFTEPQSYKFQKGDVWVIPMPTRNYLRNQAVNIYYEIYNLQKDAFGQTKFRIKYTIWEDVRKNASLLGRISSFMGKLVTDKKPEISISSDYNGNSATEPVYIELDTRKLKPGLYQLEVEVHDLISQQTSSQDALFILNKNEINERTTKREEEALSDRFQRAIERNMEQ
;
A
#
# COMPACT_ATOMS: atom_id res chain seq x y z
N MET A 1 15.20 3.18 77.30
CA MET A 1 14.11 2.42 76.66
C MET A 1 12.88 3.30 76.38
N ARG A 2 13.07 4.44 75.69
CA ARG A 2 12.00 5.36 75.22
C ARG A 2 12.26 5.96 73.83
N TYR A 3 13.32 5.51 73.15
CA TYR A 3 13.68 5.93 71.78
C TYR A 3 13.49 4.82 70.74
N LEU A 4 12.99 3.63 71.13
CA LEU A 4 12.75 2.51 70.20
C LEU A 4 11.30 2.44 69.69
N LEU A 5 10.39 3.26 70.21
CA LEU A 5 8.96 3.26 69.84
C LEU A 5 8.55 4.39 68.88
N SER A 6 9.41 5.38 68.60
CA SER A 6 9.11 6.40 67.58
C SER A 6 9.62 6.05 66.17
N PHE A 7 10.39 4.96 66.02
CA PHE A 7 10.90 4.52 64.73
C PHE A 7 9.98 3.52 64.03
N ILE A 8 9.14 2.79 64.78
CA ILE A 8 8.25 1.77 64.20
C ILE A 8 7.00 2.41 63.56
N SER A 9 6.50 3.55 64.03
CA SER A 9 5.33 4.21 63.41
C SER A 9 5.64 5.01 62.13
N ILE A 10 6.91 5.34 61.85
CA ILE A 10 7.30 6.01 60.60
C ILE A 10 7.55 4.98 59.50
N VAL A 11 7.99 3.76 59.84
CA VAL A 11 8.22 2.69 58.86
C VAL A 11 6.93 2.01 58.41
N THR A 12 5.87 1.97 59.23
CA THR A 12 4.55 1.44 58.78
C THR A 12 3.83 2.39 57.82
N LEU A 13 4.04 3.72 57.94
CA LEU A 13 3.42 4.68 57.03
C LEU A 13 4.08 4.68 55.63
N VAL A 14 5.36 4.31 55.54
CA VAL A 14 6.10 4.21 54.29
C VAL A 14 5.82 2.91 53.53
N VAL A 15 5.42 1.83 54.23
CA VAL A 15 5.10 0.54 53.59
C VAL A 15 3.65 0.47 53.07
N CYS A 16 2.70 1.22 53.64
CA CYS A 16 1.33 1.29 53.10
C CYS A 16 1.15 2.24 51.89
N LEU A 17 2.15 3.05 51.54
CA LEU A 17 2.11 3.96 50.38
C LEU A 17 2.65 3.33 49.08
N LEU A 18 3.12 2.07 49.10
CA LEU A 18 3.78 1.42 47.97
C LEU A 18 2.99 0.27 47.31
N THR A 19 1.73 0.01 47.67
CA THR A 19 0.94 -1.09 47.07
C THR A 19 -0.49 -0.73 46.64
N GLY A 20 -0.75 0.53 46.28
CA GLY A 20 -2.00 0.94 45.63
C GLY A 20 -1.72 1.74 44.35
N PRO A 21 -2.62 1.73 43.35
CA PRO A 21 -2.43 2.47 42.10
C PRO A 21 -2.57 3.98 42.38
N ILE A 22 -1.46 4.62 42.77
CA ILE A 22 -1.35 6.06 43.00
C ILE A 22 -0.56 6.65 41.82
N SER A 23 -1.21 6.95 40.70
CA SER A 23 -0.52 7.68 39.62
C SER A 23 -1.38 8.58 38.73
N ALA A 24 -2.70 8.62 38.90
CA ALA A 24 -3.55 9.61 38.21
C ALA A 24 -4.62 10.27 39.10
N VAL A 25 -5.11 9.54 40.11
CA VAL A 25 -6.15 10.05 41.03
C VAL A 25 -5.56 10.99 42.08
N SER A 26 -4.40 10.65 42.66
CA SER A 26 -3.75 11.52 43.68
C SER A 26 -3.14 12.79 43.11
N THR A 27 -2.69 12.78 41.85
CA THR A 27 -2.15 13.97 41.18
C THR A 27 -3.28 14.95 40.83
N ASN A 28 -4.47 14.45 40.47
CA ASN A 28 -5.66 15.26 40.25
C ASN A 28 -6.27 15.78 41.56
N GLU A 29 -6.30 14.99 42.64
CA GLU A 29 -6.68 15.46 43.98
C GLU A 29 -5.68 16.50 44.51
N MET A 30 -4.38 16.27 44.39
CA MET A 30 -3.37 17.28 44.75
C MET A 30 -3.47 18.53 43.89
N ARG A 31 -3.71 18.43 42.57
CA ARG A 31 -3.97 19.61 41.70
C ARG A 31 -5.24 20.34 42.09
N SER A 32 -6.31 19.62 42.44
CA SER A 32 -7.59 20.17 42.88
C SER A 32 -7.43 20.90 44.22
N GLN A 33 -6.70 20.29 45.15
CA GLN A 33 -6.40 20.83 46.47
C GLN A 33 -5.53 22.10 46.36
N VAL A 34 -4.45 22.04 45.58
CA VAL A 34 -3.56 23.21 45.32
C VAL A 34 -4.31 24.34 44.61
N LYS A 35 -5.22 24.04 43.67
CA LYS A 35 -6.10 25.04 43.03
C LYS A 35 -7.04 25.70 44.04
N THR A 36 -7.58 24.91 44.98
CA THR A 36 -8.53 25.40 45.99
C THR A 36 -7.84 26.24 47.07
N ASP A 37 -6.66 25.82 47.52
CA ASP A 37 -5.85 26.58 48.48
C ASP A 37 -5.31 27.89 47.87
N SER A 38 -4.92 27.87 46.58
CA SER A 38 -4.51 29.08 45.85
C SER A 38 -5.66 30.10 45.70
N LEU A 39 -6.89 29.62 45.45
CA LEU A 39 -8.07 30.48 45.38
C LEU A 39 -8.40 31.10 46.74
N ARG A 40 -8.28 30.34 47.85
CA ARG A 40 -8.49 30.86 49.21
C ARG A 40 -7.51 31.97 49.55
N GLN A 41 -6.21 31.74 49.33
CA GLN A 41 -5.17 32.75 49.60
C GLN A 41 -5.32 34.02 48.77
N LEU A 42 -5.72 33.89 47.49
CA LEU A 42 -6.00 35.05 46.64
C LEU A 42 -7.23 35.85 47.10
N LYS A 43 -8.27 35.18 47.64
CA LYS A 43 -9.44 35.86 48.22
C LYS A 43 -9.05 36.63 49.48
N GLU A 44 -8.30 36.03 50.40
CA GLU A 44 -7.81 36.71 51.61
C GLU A 44 -6.90 37.90 51.28
N ALA A 45 -6.02 37.76 50.27
CA ALA A 45 -5.18 38.86 49.80
C ALA A 45 -6.02 40.01 49.22
N ILE A 46 -7.11 39.71 48.51
CA ILE A 46 -8.05 40.69 47.98
C ILE A 46 -8.87 41.36 49.10
N GLU A 47 -9.21 40.66 50.19
CA GLU A 47 -9.85 41.28 51.35
C GLU A 47 -8.96 42.35 52.00
N ARG A 48 -7.65 42.10 52.05
CA ARG A 48 -6.65 43.06 52.57
C ARG A 48 -6.37 44.21 51.60
N ALA A 49 -6.49 43.97 50.30
CA ALA A 49 -6.23 44.97 49.26
C ALA A 49 -7.30 44.94 48.13
N PRO A 50 -8.55 45.35 48.40
CA PRO A 50 -9.68 45.10 47.49
C PRO A 50 -9.65 45.91 46.20
N LYS A 51 -8.80 46.95 46.13
CA LYS A 51 -8.60 47.79 44.94
C LYS A 51 -7.32 47.44 44.17
N ASP A 52 -6.60 46.38 44.52
CA ASP A 52 -5.43 45.96 43.75
C ASP A 52 -5.85 45.18 42.50
N GLY A 53 -5.81 45.85 41.36
CA GLY A 53 -6.16 45.24 40.07
C GLY A 53 -5.30 44.02 39.70
N ASN A 54 -4.05 43.92 40.16
CA ASN A 54 -3.18 42.78 39.87
C ASN A 54 -3.64 41.51 40.61
N LEU A 55 -4.11 41.65 41.86
CA LEU A 55 -4.67 40.53 42.62
C LEU A 55 -5.96 40.03 41.97
N TRP A 56 -6.80 40.94 41.47
CA TRP A 56 -7.98 40.57 40.69
C TRP A 56 -7.65 39.86 39.36
N VAL A 57 -6.55 40.24 38.68
CA VAL A 57 -6.06 39.49 37.50
C VAL A 57 -5.66 38.07 37.88
N ARG A 58 -4.89 37.90 38.97
CA ARG A 58 -4.47 36.57 39.44
C ARG A 58 -5.68 35.70 39.83
N LEU A 59 -6.65 36.28 40.54
CA LEU A 59 -7.90 35.59 40.87
C LEU A 59 -8.69 35.20 39.61
N GLY A 60 -8.76 36.07 38.61
CA GLY A 60 -9.40 35.76 37.33
C GLY A 60 -8.76 34.58 36.60
N TYR A 61 -7.42 34.52 36.55
CA TYR A 61 -6.70 33.39 35.94
C TYR A 61 -6.86 32.10 36.75
N ALA A 62 -6.95 32.19 38.07
CA ALA A 62 -7.22 31.05 38.94
C ALA A 62 -8.62 30.48 38.69
N TYR A 63 -9.65 31.33 38.60
CA TYR A 63 -11.00 30.90 38.23
C TYR A 63 -11.08 30.33 36.81
N PHE A 64 -10.40 30.96 35.84
CA PHE A 64 -10.33 30.46 34.48
C PHE A 64 -9.71 29.06 34.42
N SER A 65 -8.62 28.83 35.17
CA SER A 65 -7.94 27.52 35.27
C SER A 65 -8.75 26.47 36.04
N ALA A 66 -9.73 26.90 36.84
CA ALA A 66 -10.70 26.05 37.52
C ALA A 66 -11.95 25.77 36.65
N GLY A 67 -12.05 26.35 35.45
CA GLY A 67 -13.20 26.20 34.56
C GLY A 67 -14.41 27.07 34.94
N ASP A 68 -14.32 27.87 36.01
CA ASP A 68 -15.38 28.80 36.41
C ASP A 68 -15.30 30.09 35.58
N LEU A 69 -15.79 30.00 34.35
CA LEU A 69 -15.76 31.10 33.39
C LEU A 69 -16.60 32.30 33.85
N LYS A 70 -17.60 32.11 34.73
CA LYS A 70 -18.43 33.20 35.25
C LYS A 70 -17.65 34.03 36.25
N GLN A 71 -17.02 33.37 37.22
CA GLN A 71 -16.22 34.08 38.23
C GLN A 71 -14.93 34.64 37.66
N ALA A 72 -14.34 33.98 36.65
CA ALA A 72 -13.24 34.54 35.89
C ALA A 72 -13.63 35.87 35.21
N GLU A 73 -14.79 35.91 34.55
CA GLU A 73 -15.30 37.12 33.89
C GLU A 73 -15.48 38.27 34.88
N GLU A 74 -16.08 38.02 36.04
CA GLU A 74 -16.27 39.02 37.09
C GLU A 74 -14.94 39.53 37.66
N ALA A 75 -14.01 38.62 37.97
CA ALA A 75 -12.71 38.97 38.50
C ALA A 75 -11.88 39.81 37.50
N PHE A 76 -11.88 39.45 36.21
CA PHE A 76 -11.21 40.26 35.20
C PHE A 76 -11.88 41.62 34.96
N LYS A 77 -13.22 41.71 35.02
CA LYS A 77 -13.92 43.01 34.98
C LYS A 77 -13.56 43.91 36.16
N LYS A 78 -13.48 43.35 37.38
CA LYS A 78 -13.01 44.06 38.57
C LYS A 78 -11.55 44.49 38.41
N ALA A 79 -10.69 43.61 37.89
CA ALA A 79 -9.30 43.94 37.58
C ALA A 79 -9.21 45.17 36.65
N ILE A 80 -9.97 45.18 35.55
CA ILE A 80 -10.03 46.29 34.59
C ILE A 80 -10.55 47.58 35.23
N ARG A 81 -11.55 47.48 36.13
CA ARG A 81 -12.11 48.63 36.86
C ARG A 81 -11.07 49.29 37.76
N TYR A 82 -10.25 48.50 38.45
CA TYR A 82 -9.25 49.01 39.39
C TYR A 82 -7.94 49.41 38.70
N LYS A 83 -7.50 48.63 37.71
CA LYS A 83 -6.29 48.92 36.92
C LYS A 83 -6.40 48.30 35.54
N LYS A 84 -6.59 49.15 34.52
CA LYS A 84 -6.50 48.73 33.11
C LYS A 84 -5.09 48.18 32.85
N SER A 85 -4.99 46.91 32.47
CA SER A 85 -3.73 46.25 32.14
C SER A 85 -3.95 45.28 30.98
N ALA A 86 -2.90 45.06 30.18
CA ALA A 86 -2.95 44.11 29.07
C ALA A 86 -3.32 42.70 29.54
N GLN A 87 -2.81 42.27 30.71
CA GLN A 87 -3.11 40.97 31.32
C GLN A 87 -4.59 40.83 31.70
N ALA A 88 -5.22 41.88 32.24
CA ALA A 88 -6.65 41.84 32.59
C ALA A 88 -7.53 41.72 31.33
N TYR A 89 -7.22 42.48 30.27
CA TYR A 89 -7.93 42.39 29.00
C TYR A 89 -7.69 41.05 28.29
N ARG A 90 -6.45 40.52 28.32
CA ARG A 90 -6.13 39.18 27.80
C ARG A 90 -6.93 38.10 28.51
N GLY A 91 -6.95 38.11 29.85
CA GLY A 91 -7.70 37.15 30.66
C GLY A 91 -9.21 37.18 30.37
N LEU A 92 -9.78 38.37 30.22
CA LEU A 92 -11.18 38.54 29.81
C LEU A 92 -11.43 38.03 28.38
N GLY A 93 -10.50 38.27 27.46
CA GLY A 93 -10.52 37.72 26.10
C GLY A 93 -10.54 36.19 26.06
N LEU A 94 -9.64 35.55 26.80
CA LEU A 94 -9.59 34.08 26.96
C LEU A 94 -10.89 33.52 27.56
N THR A 95 -11.42 34.21 28.57
CA THR A 95 -12.69 33.82 29.21
C THR A 95 -13.84 33.84 28.21
N TYR A 96 -13.97 34.89 27.39
CA TYR A 96 -15.00 34.95 26.36
C TYR A 96 -14.79 33.95 25.21
N ALA A 97 -13.53 33.66 24.84
CA ALA A 97 -13.21 32.67 23.82
C ALA A 97 -13.68 31.26 24.18
N ASN A 98 -13.79 30.95 25.48
CA ASN A 98 -14.26 29.67 26.00
C ASN A 98 -15.77 29.64 26.28
N GLN A 99 -16.49 30.74 26.01
CA GLN A 99 -17.94 30.81 26.14
C GLN A 99 -18.61 30.73 24.75
N LYS A 100 -19.66 29.92 24.61
CA LYS A 100 -20.41 29.77 23.35
C LYS A 100 -20.95 31.13 22.86
N GLY A 101 -20.76 31.42 21.58
CA GLY A 101 -21.31 32.62 20.91
C GLY A 101 -20.63 33.96 21.24
N LYS A 102 -19.52 34.00 22.00
CA LYS A 102 -18.87 35.25 22.43
C LYS A 102 -17.52 35.55 21.74
N LEU A 103 -17.27 34.97 20.57
CA LEU A 103 -16.00 35.12 19.84
C LEU A 103 -15.63 36.60 19.54
N GLN A 104 -16.60 37.42 19.14
CA GLN A 104 -16.38 38.85 18.88
C GLN A 104 -15.94 39.63 20.13
N LYS A 105 -16.49 39.26 21.30
CA LYS A 105 -16.06 39.84 22.59
C LYS A 105 -14.64 39.44 22.94
N ALA A 106 -14.22 38.22 22.58
CA ALA A 106 -12.84 37.78 22.76
C ALA A 106 -11.88 38.65 21.95
N PHE A 107 -12.10 38.80 20.63
CA PHE A 107 -11.28 39.64 19.75
C PHE A 107 -11.25 41.11 20.20
N TYR A 108 -12.39 41.67 20.62
CA TYR A 108 -12.43 43.02 21.17
C TYR A 108 -11.48 43.18 22.36
N ASN A 109 -11.50 42.26 23.32
CA ASN A 109 -10.65 42.33 24.50
C ASN A 109 -9.18 42.06 24.19
N PHE A 110 -8.86 41.16 23.25
CA PHE A 110 -7.47 41.00 22.79
C PHE A 110 -6.94 42.24 22.09
N ARG A 111 -7.74 42.93 21.28
CA ARG A 111 -7.35 44.23 20.69
C ARG A 111 -7.09 45.29 21.75
N ARG A 112 -7.90 45.32 22.82
CA ARG A 112 -7.66 46.21 23.97
C ARG A 112 -6.39 45.86 24.73
N ALA A 113 -6.04 44.58 24.84
CA ALA A 113 -4.78 44.15 25.42
C ALA A 113 -3.58 44.62 24.57
N LEU A 114 -3.64 44.42 23.24
CA LEU A 114 -2.59 44.88 22.31
C LEU A 114 -2.51 46.41 22.18
N ALA A 115 -3.59 47.15 22.44
CA ALA A 115 -3.56 48.61 22.50
C ALA A 115 -2.80 49.14 23.74
N ILE A 116 -2.67 48.33 24.80
CA ILE A 116 -1.90 48.66 26.01
C ILE A 116 -0.48 48.14 25.88
N ASP A 117 -0.30 46.92 25.37
CA ASP A 117 0.99 46.29 25.10
C ASP A 117 1.02 45.70 23.68
N PRO A 118 1.51 46.46 22.69
CA PRO A 118 1.58 46.01 21.29
C PRO A 118 2.48 44.78 21.06
N ASN A 119 3.42 44.54 21.97
CA ASN A 119 4.43 43.48 21.85
C ASN A 119 4.06 42.23 22.65
N MET A 120 2.85 42.14 23.19
CA MET A 120 2.38 40.98 23.94
C MET A 120 2.14 39.77 23.02
N THR A 121 3.22 39.04 22.66
CA THR A 121 3.20 37.88 21.75
C THR A 121 2.17 36.83 22.16
N ALA A 122 1.99 36.62 23.47
CA ALA A 122 0.97 35.72 23.99
C ALA A 122 -0.47 36.07 23.51
N VAL A 123 -0.80 37.37 23.40
CA VAL A 123 -2.11 37.81 22.87
C VAL A 123 -2.19 37.62 21.36
N LYS A 124 -1.11 37.91 20.61
CA LYS A 124 -1.06 37.65 19.17
C LYS A 124 -1.29 36.16 18.88
N MET A 125 -0.71 35.27 19.69
CA MET A 125 -0.95 33.83 19.62
C MET A 125 -2.36 33.42 20.00
N ASP A 126 -2.94 34.02 21.05
CA ASP A 126 -4.33 33.73 21.44
C ASP A 126 -5.30 34.11 20.31
N ILE A 127 -5.06 35.23 19.61
CA ILE A 127 -5.77 35.63 18.39
C ILE A 127 -5.57 34.60 17.27
N ALA A 128 -4.32 34.21 16.99
CA ALA A 128 -4.01 33.23 15.96
C ALA A 128 -4.72 31.88 16.20
N ARG A 129 -4.72 31.37 17.44
CA ARG A 129 -5.43 30.14 17.81
C ARG A 129 -6.94 30.24 17.58
N LEU A 130 -7.54 31.39 17.86
CA LEU A 130 -8.96 31.62 17.58
C LEU A 130 -9.24 31.65 16.07
N GLN A 131 -8.36 32.26 15.28
CA GLN A 131 -8.46 32.26 13.83
C GLN A 131 -8.31 30.84 13.25
N LEU A 132 -7.37 30.03 13.78
CA LEU A 132 -7.21 28.62 13.40
C LEU A 132 -8.47 27.81 13.67
N LYS A 133 -9.09 27.98 14.84
CA LYS A 133 -10.34 27.29 15.21
C LYS A 133 -11.50 27.65 14.26
N ASP A 134 -11.53 28.89 13.76
CA ASP A 134 -12.51 29.37 12.79
C ASP A 134 -12.10 29.05 11.33
N LYS A 135 -10.99 28.33 11.13
CA LYS A 135 -10.38 28.03 9.82
C LYS A 135 -10.13 29.29 8.96
N SER A 136 -9.90 30.43 9.61
CA SER A 136 -9.64 31.70 8.92
C SER A 136 -8.21 31.73 8.37
N THR A 137 -8.08 32.15 7.11
CA THR A 137 -6.79 32.32 6.43
C THR A 137 -5.92 33.42 7.06
N ASP A 138 -6.52 34.32 7.85
CA ASP A 138 -5.81 35.37 8.58
C ASP A 138 -4.86 34.80 9.64
N ALA A 139 -5.12 33.58 10.13
CA ALA A 139 -4.26 32.89 11.11
C ALA A 139 -2.80 32.82 10.65
N VAL A 140 -2.58 32.50 9.37
CA VAL A 140 -1.24 32.37 8.79
C VAL A 140 -0.51 33.70 8.79
N SER A 141 -1.22 34.79 8.48
CA SER A 141 -0.64 36.14 8.49
C SER A 141 -0.22 36.53 9.90
N THR A 142 -1.09 36.31 10.88
CA THR A 142 -0.81 36.57 12.30
C THR A 142 0.38 35.75 12.80
N LEU A 143 0.41 34.45 12.52
CA LEU A 143 1.50 33.56 12.94
C LEU A 143 2.84 33.91 12.29
N LYS A 144 2.85 34.25 10.99
CA LYS A 144 4.07 34.73 10.31
C LYS A 144 4.55 36.07 10.89
N GLY A 145 3.63 36.95 11.28
CA GLY A 145 3.96 38.17 12.00
C GLY A 145 4.68 37.86 13.32
N ILE A 146 4.19 36.86 14.07
CA ILE A 146 4.82 36.43 15.33
C ILE A 146 6.22 35.87 15.08
N VAL A 147 6.40 34.99 14.10
CA VAL A 147 7.72 34.44 13.73
C VAL A 147 8.68 35.53 13.23
N LYS A 148 8.16 36.57 12.57
CA LYS A 148 8.97 37.71 12.13
C LYS A 148 9.42 38.57 13.32
N ASP A 149 8.54 38.79 14.29
CA ASP A 149 8.82 39.59 15.48
C ASP A 149 9.72 38.84 16.48
N ASP A 150 9.53 37.51 16.60
CA ASP A 150 10.30 36.61 17.45
C ASP A 150 10.49 35.25 16.76
N SER A 151 11.66 35.05 16.15
CA SER A 151 11.99 33.83 15.42
C SER A 151 12.18 32.60 16.32
N LEU A 152 12.38 32.80 17.63
CA LEU A 152 12.58 31.73 18.62
C LEU A 152 11.26 31.33 19.30
N TYR A 153 10.13 31.94 18.91
CA TYR A 153 8.83 31.62 19.48
C TYR A 153 8.28 30.30 18.91
N ALA A 154 8.71 29.19 19.52
CA ALA A 154 8.39 27.83 19.09
C ALA A 154 6.89 27.57 18.82
N PRO A 155 5.94 28.02 19.67
CA PRO A 155 4.52 27.73 19.43
C PRO A 155 3.96 28.32 18.11
N ALA A 156 4.58 29.36 17.54
CA ALA A 156 4.16 29.90 16.25
C ALA A 156 4.64 29.03 15.08
N HIS A 157 5.86 28.48 15.15
CA HIS A 157 6.35 27.50 14.17
C HIS A 157 5.49 26.24 14.18
N MET A 158 5.16 25.73 15.36
CA MET A 158 4.25 24.57 15.53
C MET A 158 2.89 24.83 14.85
N ALA A 159 2.23 25.93 15.20
CA ALA A 159 0.91 26.27 14.66
C ALA A 159 0.91 26.49 13.14
N LEU A 160 1.99 27.06 12.58
CA LEU A 160 2.14 27.18 11.12
C LEU A 160 2.29 25.83 10.45
N ALA A 161 3.03 24.92 11.07
CA ALA A 161 3.24 23.60 10.52
C ALA A 161 1.97 22.74 10.56
N GLU A 162 1.20 22.79 11.65
CA GLU A 162 -0.13 22.18 11.75
C GLU A 162 -1.08 22.71 10.67
N TRP A 163 -1.12 24.03 10.47
CA TRP A 163 -1.90 24.63 9.39
C TRP A 163 -1.48 24.09 8.02
N TYR A 164 -0.18 24.08 7.72
CA TYR A 164 0.30 23.58 6.43
C TYR A 164 0.12 22.07 6.26
N ALA A 165 0.09 21.30 7.34
CA ALA A 165 -0.27 19.88 7.34
C ALA A 165 -1.74 19.69 6.91
N GLU A 166 -2.68 20.46 7.49
CA GLU A 166 -4.09 20.44 7.08
C GLU A 166 -4.27 20.79 5.59
N GLN A 167 -3.47 21.74 5.09
CA GLN A 167 -3.48 22.15 3.68
C GLN A 167 -2.71 21.22 2.74
N LYS A 168 -2.16 20.11 3.24
CA LYS A 168 -1.30 19.18 2.49
C LYS A 168 -0.13 19.88 1.78
N ASN A 169 0.36 20.99 2.35
CA ASN A 169 1.51 21.74 1.83
C ASN A 169 2.79 21.27 2.55
N GLU A 170 3.29 20.13 2.11
CA GLU A 170 4.38 19.42 2.76
C GLU A 170 5.65 20.26 2.91
N LYS A 171 6.07 20.93 1.83
CA LYS A 171 7.32 21.70 1.83
C LYS A 171 7.36 22.75 2.94
N LYS A 172 6.22 23.43 3.16
CA LYS A 172 6.12 24.45 4.22
C LYS A 172 5.94 23.80 5.59
N MET A 173 5.12 22.76 5.69
CA MET A 173 4.96 21.98 6.92
C MET A 173 6.32 21.53 7.46
N LEU A 174 7.15 20.91 6.61
CA LEU A 174 8.48 20.43 7.01
C LEU A 174 9.43 21.54 7.44
N ALA A 175 9.41 22.69 6.74
CA ALA A 175 10.25 23.83 7.10
C ALA A 175 9.93 24.35 8.51
N TYR A 176 8.64 24.46 8.85
CA TYR A 176 8.21 24.94 10.16
C TYR A 176 8.36 23.87 11.25
N PHE A 177 8.15 22.58 10.95
CA PHE A 177 8.47 21.48 11.87
C PHE A 177 9.96 21.43 12.21
N LYS A 178 10.85 21.55 11.21
CA LYS A 178 12.30 21.62 11.44
C LYS A 178 12.67 22.81 12.33
N SER A 179 12.08 23.98 12.06
CA SER A 179 12.31 25.18 12.88
C SER A 179 11.82 25.00 14.31
N TYR A 180 10.68 24.32 14.51
CA TYR A 180 10.17 23.99 15.85
C TYR A 180 11.11 23.04 16.61
N LEU A 181 11.53 21.95 15.98
CA LEU A 181 12.40 20.94 16.60
C LEU A 181 13.81 21.47 16.91
N GLN A 182 14.29 22.49 16.19
CA GLN A 182 15.51 23.21 16.57
C GLN A 182 15.37 23.95 17.90
N LEU A 183 14.16 24.40 18.24
CA LEU A 183 13.86 25.15 19.46
C LEU A 183 13.47 24.23 20.62
N VAL A 184 12.78 23.13 20.31
CA VAL A 184 12.32 22.13 21.28
C VAL A 184 12.81 20.74 20.82
N PRO A 185 14.13 20.48 20.90
CA PRO A 185 14.65 19.17 20.56
C PRO A 185 14.11 18.16 21.59
N GLN A 186 13.46 17.09 21.13
CA GLN A 186 12.85 16.01 21.96
C GLN A 186 11.42 16.25 22.47
N ASP A 187 10.62 17.08 21.80
CA ASP A 187 9.16 17.06 21.99
C ASP A 187 8.55 15.75 21.45
N ALA A 188 8.47 14.73 22.30
CA ALA A 188 8.05 13.38 21.90
C ALA A 188 6.60 13.32 21.42
N ASP A 189 5.69 14.11 22.01
CA ASP A 189 4.29 14.14 21.60
C ASP A 189 4.17 14.74 20.19
N PHE A 190 4.92 15.80 19.92
CA PHE A 190 4.97 16.39 18.59
C PHE A 190 5.60 15.47 17.54
N LEU A 191 6.72 14.83 17.86
CA LEU A 191 7.35 13.84 16.99
C LEU A 191 6.39 12.69 16.69
N TYR A 192 5.61 12.26 17.67
CA TYR A 192 4.58 11.23 17.51
C TYR A 192 3.49 11.67 16.54
N GLN A 193 2.95 12.88 16.68
CA GLN A 193 1.96 13.41 15.74
C GLN A 193 2.50 13.54 14.32
N MET A 194 3.76 13.94 14.18
CA MET A 194 4.44 13.98 12.87
C MET A 194 4.56 12.58 12.26
N ALA A 195 5.00 11.59 13.04
CA ALA A 195 5.10 10.20 12.63
C ALA A 195 3.73 9.60 12.26
N LEU A 196 2.67 9.88 13.03
CA LEU A 196 1.30 9.49 12.70
C LEU A 196 0.82 10.07 11.37
N ASN A 197 1.10 11.36 11.12
CA ASN A 197 0.73 12.00 9.86
C ASN A 197 1.48 11.39 8.67
N TYR A 198 2.76 11.06 8.85
CA TYR A 198 3.52 10.32 7.85
C TYR A 198 2.98 8.91 7.61
N ALA A 199 2.67 8.16 8.67
CA ALA A 199 2.11 6.81 8.57
C ALA A 199 0.72 6.81 7.89
N LYS A 200 -0.09 7.84 8.12
CA LYS A 200 -1.38 8.04 7.46
C LYS A 200 -1.27 8.10 5.93
N ASP A 201 -0.20 8.72 5.43
CA ASP A 201 0.10 8.82 4.00
C ASP A 201 1.09 7.73 3.53
N TYR A 202 1.32 6.70 4.36
CA TYR A 202 2.23 5.57 4.10
C TYR A 202 3.69 5.96 3.88
N ARG A 203 4.11 7.11 4.43
CA ARG A 203 5.47 7.63 4.25
C ARG A 203 6.36 7.20 5.39
N TYR A 204 6.98 6.06 5.24
CA TYR A 204 7.69 5.41 6.34
C TYR A 204 9.14 5.87 6.53
N LYS A 205 9.84 6.28 5.46
CA LYS A 205 11.24 6.75 5.55
C LYS A 205 11.46 7.91 6.54
N PRO A 206 10.66 8.99 6.51
CA PRO A 206 10.80 10.07 7.50
C PRO A 206 10.57 9.61 8.95
N ILE A 207 9.82 8.54 9.16
CA ILE A 207 9.56 8.01 10.51
C ILE A 207 10.85 7.39 11.07
N LEU A 208 11.70 6.76 10.26
CA LEU A 208 13.00 6.25 10.70
C LEU A 208 13.90 7.39 11.21
N GLU A 209 13.95 8.52 10.49
CA GLU A 209 14.70 9.71 10.91
C GLU A 209 14.18 10.30 12.23
N ILE A 210 12.85 10.24 12.45
CA ILE A 210 12.22 10.64 13.72
C ILE A 210 12.64 9.70 14.84
N ILE A 211 12.61 8.39 14.60
CA ILE A 211 12.91 7.36 15.58
C ILE A 211 14.36 7.49 16.09
N GLU A 212 15.31 7.80 15.20
CA GLU A 212 16.70 8.03 15.57
C GLU A 212 16.90 9.22 16.54
N GLN A 213 15.97 10.20 16.51
CA GLN A 213 16.00 11.38 17.37
C GLN A 213 15.23 11.21 18.68
N LEU A 214 14.50 10.10 18.84
CA LEU A 214 13.70 9.87 20.04
C LEU A 214 14.59 9.56 21.25
N PRO A 215 14.32 10.15 22.43
CA PRO A 215 14.93 9.69 23.67
C PRO A 215 14.64 8.20 23.88
N ALA A 216 15.61 7.44 24.37
CA ALA A 216 15.45 6.00 24.63
C ALA A 216 14.25 5.67 25.53
N SER A 217 13.86 6.59 26.43
CA SER A 217 12.68 6.47 27.29
C SER A 217 11.33 6.50 26.55
N HIS A 218 11.31 6.92 25.29
CA HIS A 218 10.12 6.99 24.44
C HIS A 218 10.09 5.91 23.36
N ALA A 219 11.25 5.42 22.93
CA ALA A 219 11.36 4.39 21.91
C ALA A 219 10.63 3.08 22.29
N ASP A 220 10.53 2.79 23.59
CA ASP A 220 9.90 1.56 24.11
C ASP A 220 8.45 1.74 24.62
N LYS A 221 7.84 2.91 24.40
CA LYS A 221 6.41 3.11 24.73
C LYS A 221 5.53 2.36 23.71
N ASP A 222 4.43 1.81 24.20
CA ASP A 222 3.45 1.06 23.41
C ASP A 222 2.99 1.80 22.15
N ASP A 223 2.72 3.10 22.25
CA ASP A 223 2.27 3.91 21.10
C ASP A 223 3.29 3.99 19.95
N TRP A 224 4.60 3.94 20.25
CA TRP A 224 5.67 4.07 19.25
C TRP A 224 6.01 2.75 18.53
N LEU A 225 5.80 1.61 19.19
CA LEU A 225 6.18 0.31 18.65
C LEU A 225 5.51 -0.01 17.30
N PRO A 226 4.20 0.23 17.08
CA PRO A 226 3.57 0.03 15.77
C PRO A 226 4.13 0.95 14.68
N LEU A 227 4.50 2.19 15.01
CA LEU A 227 5.09 3.12 14.04
C LEU A 227 6.49 2.68 13.63
N GLN A 228 7.30 2.24 14.58
CA GLN A 228 8.62 1.65 14.32
C GLN A 228 8.49 0.37 13.48
N ALA A 229 7.58 -0.52 13.86
CA ALA A 229 7.35 -1.77 13.15
C ALA A 229 7.00 -1.53 11.68
N GLN A 230 6.11 -0.58 11.41
CA GLN A 230 5.76 -0.15 10.06
C GLN A 230 6.96 0.43 9.30
N ALA A 231 7.77 1.26 9.97
CA ALA A 231 8.93 1.88 9.37
C ALA A 231 10.00 0.85 8.95
N TYR A 232 10.28 -0.13 9.81
CA TYR A 232 11.18 -1.25 9.49
C TYR A 232 10.61 -2.17 8.43
N ALA A 233 9.31 -2.48 8.48
CA ALA A 233 8.68 -3.30 7.47
C ALA A 233 8.79 -2.66 6.08
N ALA A 234 8.69 -1.33 6.01
CA ALA A 234 8.78 -0.59 4.76
C ALA A 234 10.16 -0.61 4.09
N ILE A 235 11.23 -0.89 4.83
CA ILE A 235 12.59 -1.05 4.31
C ILE A 235 13.00 -2.53 4.15
N GLY A 236 12.04 -3.46 4.28
CA GLY A 236 12.28 -4.90 4.14
C GLY A 236 12.81 -5.60 5.40
N GLU A 237 12.93 -4.90 6.54
CA GLU A 237 13.39 -5.47 7.81
C GLU A 237 12.24 -6.18 8.54
N VAL A 238 11.71 -7.23 7.91
CA VAL A 238 10.48 -7.92 8.33
C VAL A 238 10.61 -8.56 9.72
N LYS A 239 11.76 -9.14 10.06
CA LYS A 239 12.01 -9.74 11.38
C LYS A 239 11.89 -8.71 12.49
N VAL A 240 12.47 -7.54 12.28
CA VAL A 240 12.42 -6.43 13.24
C VAL A 240 10.98 -5.95 13.38
N ALA A 241 10.27 -5.79 12.26
CA ALA A 241 8.87 -5.39 12.26
C ALA A 241 7.96 -6.37 13.02
N ASP A 242 8.06 -7.69 12.76
CA ASP A 242 7.29 -8.69 13.50
C ASP A 242 7.63 -8.64 14.98
N TYR A 243 8.91 -8.61 15.35
CA TYR A 243 9.33 -8.49 16.75
C TYR A 243 8.70 -7.28 17.46
N LEU A 244 8.70 -6.10 16.83
CA LEU A 244 8.12 -4.88 17.39
C LEU A 244 6.60 -4.97 17.54
N PHE A 245 5.89 -5.53 16.56
CA PHE A 245 4.45 -5.80 16.70
C PHE A 245 4.16 -6.83 17.79
N GLN A 246 4.94 -7.90 17.90
CA GLN A 246 4.81 -8.88 18.98
C GLN A 246 5.03 -8.23 20.36
N LYS A 247 6.04 -7.36 20.48
CA LYS A 247 6.31 -6.59 21.70
C LYS A 247 5.11 -5.70 22.05
N PHE A 248 4.59 -4.95 21.07
CA PHE A 248 3.39 -4.12 21.23
C PHE A 248 2.18 -4.93 21.70
N MET A 249 1.89 -6.06 21.06
CA MET A 249 0.75 -6.91 21.41
C MET A 249 0.84 -7.44 22.85
N ARG A 250 2.05 -7.71 23.37
CA ARG A 250 2.25 -8.13 24.77
C ARG A 250 1.96 -7.01 25.78
N MET A 251 2.04 -5.75 25.37
CA MET A 251 1.86 -4.58 26.25
C MET A 251 0.42 -4.09 26.32
N ILE A 252 -0.38 -4.32 25.27
CA ILE A 252 -1.79 -3.89 25.22
C ILE A 252 -2.75 -4.87 25.92
N PRO A 253 -3.93 -4.40 26.38
CA PRO A 253 -4.99 -5.24 26.93
C PRO A 253 -5.45 -6.38 26.01
N GLU A 254 -5.96 -7.47 26.59
CA GLU A 254 -6.36 -8.67 25.83
C GLU A 254 -7.51 -8.39 24.85
N ASP A 255 -8.49 -7.58 25.24
CA ASP A 255 -9.61 -7.17 24.40
C ASP A 255 -9.15 -6.37 23.18
N GLU A 256 -8.10 -5.57 23.31
CA GLU A 256 -7.46 -4.89 22.18
C GLU A 256 -6.62 -5.82 21.32
N ARG A 257 -5.87 -6.74 21.95
CA ARG A 257 -5.03 -7.72 21.25
C ARG A 257 -5.86 -8.62 20.33
N ARG A 258 -7.06 -9.01 20.74
CA ARG A 258 -7.98 -9.85 19.96
C ARG A 258 -8.28 -9.30 18.56
N TYR A 259 -8.18 -7.99 18.33
CA TYR A 259 -8.35 -7.42 16.98
C TYR A 259 -7.19 -7.74 16.05
N TYR A 260 -5.97 -7.88 16.57
CA TYR A 260 -4.78 -8.24 15.81
C TYR A 260 -4.67 -9.75 15.57
N ASP A 261 -5.20 -10.56 16.48
CA ASP A 261 -5.24 -12.02 16.32
C ASP A 261 -6.40 -12.48 15.41
N ASN A 262 -7.35 -11.59 15.11
CA ASN A 262 -8.53 -11.92 14.33
C ASN A 262 -8.23 -12.02 12.82
N ILE A 263 -8.13 -13.26 12.34
CA ILE A 263 -7.92 -13.56 10.92
C ILE A 263 -9.20 -13.72 10.10
N ALA A 264 -10.39 -13.60 10.70
CA ALA A 264 -11.66 -13.97 10.06
C ALA A 264 -11.97 -13.21 8.77
N LEU A 265 -11.54 -11.95 8.66
CA LEU A 265 -11.77 -11.14 7.46
C LEU A 265 -10.98 -11.64 6.22
N MET A 266 -9.92 -12.43 6.43
CA MET A 266 -9.01 -12.91 5.38
C MET A 266 -9.20 -14.40 5.04
N MET A 267 -10.07 -15.10 5.77
CA MET A 267 -10.38 -16.51 5.52
C MET A 267 -11.28 -16.67 4.30
N SER A 268 -11.03 -17.72 3.51
CA SER A 268 -11.99 -18.23 2.54
C SER A 268 -13.21 -18.84 3.26
N PRO A 269 -14.35 -19.06 2.57
CA PRO A 269 -15.48 -19.74 3.19
C PRO A 269 -15.14 -21.16 3.69
N GLU A 270 -14.26 -21.86 2.99
CA GLU A 270 -13.80 -23.21 3.34
C GLU A 270 -12.92 -23.18 4.60
N GLU A 271 -11.99 -22.23 4.66
CA GLU A 271 -11.16 -21.97 5.84
C GLU A 271 -12.01 -21.54 7.03
N GLN A 272 -13.03 -20.71 6.80
CA GLN A 272 -13.93 -20.26 7.86
C GLN A 272 -14.78 -21.42 8.41
N ASN A 273 -15.29 -22.30 7.54
CA ASN A 273 -15.99 -23.52 7.96
C ASN A 273 -15.08 -24.45 8.76
N THR A 274 -13.84 -24.63 8.29
CA THR A 274 -12.83 -25.45 8.97
C THR A 274 -12.48 -24.86 10.33
N PHE A 275 -12.13 -23.58 10.39
CA PHE A 275 -11.77 -22.89 11.63
C PHE A 275 -12.90 -22.91 12.67
N SER A 276 -14.15 -22.81 12.21
CA SER A 276 -15.33 -22.86 13.08
C SER A 276 -15.59 -24.25 13.67
N SER A 277 -15.14 -25.33 13.01
CA SER A 277 -15.29 -26.70 13.51
C SER A 277 -14.14 -27.16 14.41
N LEU A 278 -12.99 -26.48 14.38
CA LEU A 278 -11.83 -26.79 15.21
C LEU A 278 -12.07 -26.48 16.70
N LYS A 279 -11.48 -27.31 17.57
CA LYS A 279 -11.38 -27.04 19.01
C LYS A 279 -10.39 -25.91 19.27
N GLU A 280 -10.53 -25.21 20.40
CA GLU A 280 -9.66 -24.07 20.75
C GLU A 280 -8.16 -24.43 20.72
N GLU A 281 -7.81 -25.64 21.17
CA GLU A 281 -6.44 -26.17 21.17
C GLU A 281 -5.86 -26.35 19.76
N GLU A 282 -6.71 -26.61 18.76
CA GLU A 282 -6.33 -26.86 17.36
C GLU A 282 -6.24 -25.55 16.56
N ARG A 283 -6.91 -24.48 17.03
CA ARG A 283 -6.93 -23.17 16.35
C ARG A 283 -5.55 -22.53 16.25
N GLY A 284 -4.69 -22.73 17.26
CA GLY A 284 -3.32 -22.21 17.23
C GLY A 284 -2.50 -22.77 16.07
N GLN A 285 -2.59 -24.09 15.83
CA GLN A 285 -1.93 -24.74 14.71
C GLN A 285 -2.51 -24.27 13.37
N PHE A 286 -3.83 -24.14 13.28
CA PHE A 286 -4.48 -23.61 12.08
C PHE A 286 -3.99 -22.19 11.75
N ILE A 287 -3.91 -21.29 12.74
CA ILE A 287 -3.45 -19.90 12.53
C ILE A 287 -1.99 -19.88 12.04
N ASN A 288 -1.14 -20.76 12.56
CA ASN A 288 0.24 -20.86 12.11
C ASN A 288 0.32 -21.29 10.63
N GLU A 289 -0.41 -22.35 10.25
CA GLU A 289 -0.47 -22.81 8.87
C GLU A 289 -1.16 -21.79 7.94
N PHE A 290 -2.18 -21.09 8.44
CA PHE A 290 -2.86 -20.01 7.72
C PHE A 290 -1.89 -18.92 7.28
N TRP A 291 -1.03 -18.46 8.20
CA TRP A 291 -0.02 -17.45 7.89
C TRP A 291 1.08 -18.01 7.01
N LYS A 292 1.60 -19.20 7.32
CA LYS A 292 2.66 -19.85 6.53
C LYS A 292 2.28 -19.98 5.05
N LYS A 293 1.03 -20.37 4.75
CA LYS A 293 0.50 -20.46 3.37
C LYS A 293 0.42 -19.10 2.65
N ARG A 294 0.35 -18.01 3.40
CA ARG A 294 0.20 -16.63 2.90
C ARG A 294 1.47 -15.81 3.02
N ASP A 295 2.62 -16.43 3.33
CA ASP A 295 3.89 -15.73 3.42
C ASP A 295 4.51 -15.58 2.02
N PRO A 296 4.51 -14.38 1.42
CA PRO A 296 5.15 -14.18 0.13
C PRO A 296 6.68 -14.16 0.26
N LEU A 297 7.23 -14.08 1.48
CA LEU A 297 8.66 -13.92 1.72
C LEU A 297 9.20 -14.91 2.76
N LEU A 298 9.18 -16.20 2.41
CA LEU A 298 9.64 -17.29 3.28
C LEU A 298 11.09 -17.11 3.79
N SER A 299 11.96 -16.45 3.03
CA SER A 299 13.36 -16.23 3.40
C SER A 299 13.56 -15.08 4.38
N ALA A 300 12.57 -14.20 4.58
CA ALA A 300 12.69 -13.10 5.54
C ALA A 300 12.71 -13.58 6.99
N GLY A 301 12.43 -14.87 7.26
CA GLY A 301 12.43 -15.48 8.60
C GLY A 301 11.46 -14.84 9.60
N ALA A 302 10.51 -14.07 9.09
CA ALA A 302 9.27 -13.64 9.72
C ALA A 302 8.24 -13.42 8.61
N ASN A 303 6.96 -13.56 8.93
CA ASN A 303 5.90 -13.54 7.94
C ASN A 303 5.49 -12.10 7.59
N ILE A 304 5.83 -11.64 6.39
CA ILE A 304 5.58 -10.25 5.99
C ILE A 304 4.09 -9.96 5.82
N ARG A 305 3.30 -10.94 5.39
CA ARG A 305 1.84 -10.78 5.25
C ARG A 305 1.16 -10.62 6.61
N LYS A 306 1.64 -11.32 7.63
CA LYS A 306 1.20 -11.19 9.03
C LYS A 306 1.58 -9.81 9.60
N VAL A 307 2.80 -9.33 9.36
CA VAL A 307 3.22 -7.95 9.70
C VAL A 307 2.31 -6.93 9.03
N GLU A 308 2.00 -7.11 7.74
CA GLU A 308 1.08 -6.25 7.01
C GLU A 308 -0.35 -6.30 7.59
N HIS A 309 -0.82 -7.46 8.05
CA HIS A 309 -2.10 -7.56 8.75
C HIS A 309 -2.10 -6.72 10.04
N TYR A 310 -1.05 -6.81 10.85
CA TYR A 310 -0.93 -6.00 12.06
C TYR A 310 -0.92 -4.50 11.75
N ARG A 311 -0.20 -4.09 10.70
CA ARG A 311 -0.25 -2.72 10.20
C ARG A 311 -1.67 -2.31 9.82
N ARG A 312 -2.37 -3.12 9.03
CA ARG A 312 -3.73 -2.78 8.57
C ARG A 312 -4.73 -2.66 9.72
N VAL A 313 -4.65 -3.55 10.71
CA VAL A 313 -5.48 -3.48 11.92
C VAL A 313 -5.16 -2.21 12.70
N TRP A 314 -3.88 -1.92 12.94
CA TRP A 314 -3.47 -0.68 13.61
C TRP A 314 -3.99 0.55 12.86
N TYR A 315 -3.75 0.63 11.54
CA TYR A 315 -4.18 1.75 10.71
C TYR A 315 -5.71 1.92 10.74
N ALA A 316 -6.48 0.83 10.65
CA ALA A 316 -7.94 0.89 10.74
C ALA A 316 -8.41 1.45 12.09
N ARG A 317 -7.80 1.02 13.19
CA ARG A 317 -8.09 1.54 14.54
C ARG A 317 -7.69 3.01 14.71
N GLN A 318 -6.64 3.48 14.03
CA GLN A 318 -6.21 4.87 14.11
C GLN A 318 -7.06 5.80 13.24
N PHE A 319 -7.42 5.39 12.03
CA PHE A 319 -7.96 6.29 11.00
C PHE A 319 -9.40 6.01 10.57
N PHE A 320 -9.98 4.88 10.97
CA PHE A 320 -11.38 4.50 10.68
C PHE A 320 -12.18 4.22 11.95
N ASN A 321 -11.92 4.93 13.06
CA ASN A 321 -12.51 4.70 14.38
C ASN A 321 -13.89 5.34 14.63
N GLY A 322 -14.67 5.63 13.58
CA GLY A 322 -16.03 6.19 13.72
C GLY A 322 -16.98 5.30 14.52
N LYS A 323 -16.67 4.00 14.58
CA LYS A 323 -17.26 2.98 15.47
C LYS A 323 -16.11 2.22 16.13
N GLN A 324 -16.29 1.75 17.37
CA GLN A 324 -15.28 0.91 18.03
C GLN A 324 -15.41 -0.55 17.55
N PRO A 325 -14.31 -1.23 17.16
CA PRO A 325 -12.92 -0.75 17.09
C PRO A 325 -12.58 0.05 15.82
N TYR A 326 -13.38 -0.11 14.76
CA TYR A 326 -13.37 0.66 13.53
C TYR A 326 -14.75 0.57 12.84
N ASP A 327 -15.01 1.47 11.90
CA ASP A 327 -16.18 1.48 11.04
C ASP A 327 -16.00 0.53 9.83
N ARG A 328 -16.98 0.52 8.91
CA ARG A 328 -17.00 -0.44 7.80
C ARG A 328 -15.83 -0.28 6.83
N ARG A 329 -15.22 0.92 6.77
CA ARG A 329 -14.01 1.16 5.98
C ARG A 329 -12.82 0.41 6.58
N GLY A 330 -12.75 0.29 7.91
CA GLY A 330 -11.74 -0.50 8.60
C GLY A 330 -11.79 -1.98 8.23
N GLU A 331 -12.98 -2.57 8.17
CA GLU A 331 -13.14 -3.97 7.75
C GLU A 331 -12.66 -4.20 6.31
N VAL A 332 -13.08 -3.33 5.38
CA VAL A 332 -12.68 -3.41 3.97
C VAL A 332 -11.19 -3.19 3.82
N TYR A 333 -10.62 -2.25 4.58
CA TYR A 333 -9.19 -1.96 4.54
C TYR A 333 -8.34 -3.09 5.12
N ILE A 334 -8.77 -3.77 6.18
CA ILE A 334 -8.06 -4.96 6.69
C ILE A 334 -8.04 -6.06 5.64
N LYS A 335 -9.17 -6.27 4.95
CA LYS A 335 -9.33 -7.31 3.92
C LYS A 335 -8.53 -7.01 2.65
N PHE A 336 -8.66 -5.81 2.11
CA PHE A 336 -8.17 -5.45 0.77
C PHE A 336 -7.04 -4.42 0.76
N GLY A 337 -6.67 -3.86 1.88
CA GLY A 337 -5.65 -2.80 1.96
C GLY A 337 -6.10 -1.51 1.30
N GLU A 338 -5.11 -0.76 0.81
CA GLU A 338 -5.27 0.53 0.15
C GLU A 338 -6.02 0.39 -1.18
N PRO A 339 -7.04 1.22 -1.43
CA PRO A 339 -7.60 1.31 -2.77
C PRO A 339 -6.65 2.07 -3.70
N ASP A 340 -6.64 1.68 -4.97
CA ASP A 340 -5.92 2.36 -6.05
C ASP A 340 -6.39 3.81 -6.23
N TYR A 341 -7.67 4.08 -5.94
CA TYR A 341 -8.22 5.43 -5.97
C TYR A 341 -9.38 5.63 -5.00
N LYS A 342 -9.48 6.84 -4.44
CA LYS A 342 -10.57 7.25 -3.56
C LYS A 342 -11.32 8.45 -4.13
N PHE A 343 -12.63 8.36 -4.18
CA PHE A 343 -13.56 9.46 -4.46
C PHE A 343 -14.26 9.89 -3.16
N GLY A 344 -14.60 11.18 -3.07
CA GLY A 344 -15.40 11.69 -1.95
C GLY A 344 -16.21 12.92 -2.33
N GLY A 345 -17.18 13.28 -1.48
CA GLY A 345 -18.14 14.36 -1.74
C GLY A 345 -17.56 15.75 -2.03
N ASN A 346 -16.33 16.04 -1.61
CA ASN A 346 -15.57 17.25 -1.95
C ASN A 346 -14.33 16.91 -2.78
N HIS A 347 -14.54 16.28 -3.94
CA HIS A 347 -13.44 15.99 -4.87
C HIS A 347 -12.88 17.30 -5.41
N GLY A 348 -11.70 17.71 -4.93
CA GLY A 348 -11.04 18.98 -5.26
C GLY A 348 -10.51 19.08 -6.70
N GLY A 349 -11.26 18.58 -7.69
CA GLY A 349 -10.95 18.72 -9.11
C GLY A 349 -9.79 17.86 -9.63
N ARG A 350 -9.31 16.85 -8.90
CA ARG A 350 -8.30 15.92 -9.42
C ARG A 350 -8.93 14.94 -10.42
N VAL A 351 -8.45 14.97 -11.66
CA VAL A 351 -8.85 14.01 -12.70
C VAL A 351 -8.34 12.60 -12.30
N PRO A 352 -9.21 11.59 -12.25
CA PRO A 352 -8.79 10.22 -11.95
C PRO A 352 -7.90 9.64 -13.07
N PRO A 353 -7.07 8.62 -12.78
CA PRO A 353 -6.34 7.88 -13.82
C PRO A 353 -7.30 7.22 -14.82
N LEU A 354 -6.88 7.07 -16.08
CA LEU A 354 -7.68 6.42 -17.14
C LEU A 354 -8.12 5.00 -16.76
N SER A 355 -7.29 4.23 -16.06
CA SER A 355 -7.64 2.88 -15.58
C SER A 355 -8.86 2.90 -14.64
N VAL A 356 -8.94 3.91 -13.79
CA VAL A 356 -10.06 4.13 -12.87
C VAL A 356 -11.30 4.59 -13.64
N GLU A 357 -11.14 5.50 -14.61
CA GLU A 357 -12.23 5.95 -15.49
C GLU A 357 -12.86 4.78 -16.26
N PHE A 358 -12.05 3.96 -16.91
CA PHE A 358 -12.53 2.80 -17.67
C PHE A 358 -13.27 1.79 -16.78
N LEU A 359 -12.77 1.54 -15.56
CA LEU A 359 -13.47 0.68 -14.62
C LEU A 359 -14.85 1.27 -14.25
N LYS A 360 -14.89 2.56 -13.91
CA LYS A 360 -16.12 3.25 -13.53
C LYS A 360 -17.14 3.26 -14.67
N GLU A 361 -16.70 3.48 -15.90
CA GLU A 361 -17.54 3.40 -17.10
C GLU A 361 -18.09 1.99 -17.33
N ARG A 362 -17.24 0.95 -17.20
CA ARG A 362 -17.66 -0.45 -17.30
C ARG A 362 -18.74 -0.78 -16.28
N LEU A 363 -18.51 -0.48 -15.00
CA LEU A 363 -19.46 -0.75 -13.93
C LEU A 363 -20.78 0.01 -14.13
N ALA A 364 -20.71 1.28 -14.55
CA ALA A 364 -21.90 2.07 -14.88
C ALA A 364 -22.68 1.49 -16.06
N TYR A 365 -21.98 1.01 -17.09
CA TYR A 365 -22.61 0.36 -18.25
C TYR A 365 -23.27 -0.98 -17.88
N GLU A 366 -22.61 -1.80 -17.06
CA GLU A 366 -23.20 -3.05 -16.55
C GLU A 366 -24.46 -2.78 -15.72
N LEU A 367 -24.45 -1.75 -14.87
CA LEU A 367 -25.65 -1.32 -14.13
C LEU A 367 -26.75 -0.83 -15.07
N ALA A 368 -26.40 -0.07 -16.12
CA ALA A 368 -27.33 0.40 -17.13
C ALA A 368 -28.07 -0.76 -17.82
N LEU A 369 -27.32 -1.79 -18.21
CA LEU A 369 -27.88 -2.98 -18.82
C LEU A 369 -28.80 -3.74 -17.86
N ASN A 370 -28.46 -3.80 -16.56
CA ASN A 370 -29.35 -4.41 -15.56
C ASN A 370 -30.65 -3.64 -15.40
N ILE A 371 -30.59 -2.30 -15.41
CA ILE A 371 -31.78 -1.43 -15.38
C ILE A 371 -32.63 -1.66 -16.64
N GLU A 372 -32.01 -1.63 -17.83
CA GLU A 372 -32.73 -1.85 -19.11
C GLU A 372 -33.33 -3.26 -19.20
N ARG A 373 -32.69 -4.28 -18.59
CA ARG A 373 -33.26 -5.63 -18.49
C ARG A 373 -34.40 -5.73 -17.48
N ALA A 374 -34.31 -4.99 -16.38
CA ALA A 374 -35.35 -4.91 -15.36
C ALA A 374 -36.55 -4.07 -15.81
N ASP A 375 -36.35 -3.19 -16.78
CA ASP A 375 -37.33 -2.24 -17.26
C ASP A 375 -38.02 -2.69 -18.57
N ARG A 376 -39.36 -2.72 -18.57
CA ARG A 376 -40.15 -2.60 -19.80
C ARG A 376 -41.08 -1.37 -19.82
N ARG A 377 -41.23 -0.58 -18.74
CA ARG A 377 -42.25 0.48 -18.62
C ARG A 377 -42.00 1.65 -17.63
N GLU A 378 -40.90 1.75 -16.87
CA GLU A 378 -40.67 2.80 -15.87
C GLU A 378 -39.41 3.65 -16.12
N GLN A 379 -39.60 4.92 -16.49
CA GLN A 379 -38.51 5.90 -16.58
C GLN A 379 -37.97 6.27 -15.20
N VAL A 380 -36.70 5.95 -14.92
CA VAL A 380 -36.02 6.28 -13.65
C VAL A 380 -35.32 7.66 -13.71
N PRO A 381 -35.74 8.67 -12.91
CA PRO A 381 -35.16 10.02 -12.97
C PRO A 381 -33.69 10.13 -12.56
N GLU A 382 -33.25 9.35 -11.56
CA GLU A 382 -31.86 9.38 -11.06
C GLU A 382 -30.85 8.89 -12.11
N TRP A 383 -31.19 7.84 -12.86
CA TRP A 383 -30.34 7.31 -13.92
C TRP A 383 -30.18 8.27 -15.11
N ASN A 384 -31.24 8.99 -15.47
CA ASN A 384 -31.19 10.00 -16.53
C ASN A 384 -30.25 11.17 -16.19
N THR A 385 -30.05 11.43 -14.90
CA THR A 385 -29.10 12.44 -14.39
C THR A 385 -27.65 11.96 -14.53
N LEU A 386 -27.38 10.67 -14.27
CA LEU A 386 -26.08 10.02 -14.50
C LEU A 386 -25.73 9.96 -16.00
N LYS A 387 -26.67 9.56 -16.88
CA LYS A 387 -26.50 9.61 -18.35
C LYS A 387 -26.16 11.02 -18.86
N ARG A 388 -26.74 12.07 -18.27
CA ARG A 388 -26.45 13.48 -18.64
C ARG A 388 -25.07 13.95 -18.17
N LYS A 389 -24.59 13.51 -16.99
CA LYS A 389 -23.24 13.82 -16.50
C LYS A 389 -22.14 13.09 -17.28
N GLN A 390 -22.38 11.85 -17.71
CA GLN A 390 -21.45 11.08 -18.57
C GLN A 390 -21.05 11.81 -19.86
N ARG A 391 -21.90 12.70 -20.39
CA ARG A 391 -21.61 13.44 -21.63
C ARG A 391 -20.66 14.64 -21.46
N LYS A 392 -20.23 14.99 -20.24
CA LYS A 392 -19.43 16.22 -19.99
C LYS A 392 -18.20 16.07 -19.08
N GLY A 393 -17.80 14.87 -18.64
CA GLY A 393 -16.56 14.66 -17.86
C GLY A 393 -16.43 13.29 -17.20
N ALA A 394 -15.33 13.06 -16.47
CA ALA A 394 -15.01 11.81 -15.78
C ALA A 394 -16.07 11.44 -14.72
N LEU A 395 -16.41 10.14 -14.63
CA LEU A 395 -17.40 9.63 -13.67
C LEU A 395 -16.83 9.58 -12.24
N THR A 396 -17.14 10.61 -11.45
CA THR A 396 -16.66 10.77 -10.07
C THR A 396 -17.68 10.34 -9.01
N ASP A 397 -18.98 10.38 -9.33
CA ASP A 397 -20.05 9.90 -8.44
C ASP A 397 -19.99 8.35 -8.30
N PRO A 398 -20.42 7.77 -7.17
CA PRO A 398 -20.47 6.32 -6.99
C PRO A 398 -21.34 5.61 -8.04
N VAL A 399 -20.93 4.41 -8.50
CA VAL A 399 -21.77 3.62 -9.40
C VAL A 399 -22.97 3.02 -8.66
N TYR A 400 -22.77 2.54 -7.44
CA TYR A 400 -23.88 2.14 -6.58
C TYR A 400 -24.72 3.39 -6.23
N PRO A 401 -26.05 3.38 -6.43
CA PRO A 401 -26.85 4.56 -6.16
C PRO A 401 -26.82 4.91 -4.66
N ILE A 402 -26.62 6.20 -4.36
CA ILE A 402 -26.67 6.75 -3.01
C ILE A 402 -27.86 7.70 -2.85
N ASP A 403 -28.37 7.83 -1.63
CA ASP A 403 -29.48 8.73 -1.33
C ASP A 403 -29.15 10.20 -1.66
N ARG A 404 -30.06 10.84 -2.40
CA ARG A 404 -29.95 12.25 -2.81
C ARG A 404 -31.15 13.09 -2.38
N HIS A 405 -30.95 14.40 -2.36
CA HIS A 405 -32.01 15.39 -2.32
C HIS A 405 -32.63 15.57 -3.72
N PRO A 406 -33.83 16.16 -3.84
CA PRO A 406 -34.47 16.42 -5.14
C PRO A 406 -33.64 17.28 -6.11
N ASP A 407 -32.73 18.09 -5.59
CA ASP A 407 -31.78 18.90 -6.37
C ASP A 407 -30.58 18.10 -6.89
N GLY A 408 -30.50 16.80 -6.56
CA GLY A 408 -29.43 15.90 -6.96
C GLY A 408 -28.19 15.95 -6.06
N SER A 409 -28.17 16.75 -4.99
CA SER A 409 -27.07 16.74 -4.02
C SER A 409 -27.11 15.48 -3.15
N PRO A 410 -25.96 14.90 -2.75
CA PRO A 410 -25.92 13.76 -1.83
C PRO A 410 -26.55 14.12 -0.48
N ARG A 411 -27.41 13.25 0.05
CA ARG A 411 -28.04 13.43 1.36
C ARG A 411 -27.08 13.21 2.52
N PHE A 412 -26.09 12.35 2.31
CA PHE A 412 -25.09 11.97 3.29
C PHE A 412 -23.69 12.12 2.66
N PRO A 413 -22.66 12.42 3.47
CA PRO A 413 -21.26 12.25 3.09
C PRO A 413 -21.06 10.83 2.57
N TRP A 414 -20.34 10.73 1.47
CA TRP A 414 -20.03 9.47 0.84
C TRP A 414 -18.55 9.43 0.46
N GLU A 415 -18.02 8.22 0.45
CA GLU A 415 -16.66 7.88 0.04
C GLU A 415 -16.76 6.65 -0.87
N SER A 416 -15.96 6.60 -1.93
CA SER A 416 -15.92 5.46 -2.83
C SER A 416 -14.48 5.05 -3.08
N TRP A 417 -14.21 3.75 -2.93
CA TRP A 417 -12.90 3.13 -3.03
C TRP A 417 -12.86 2.23 -4.26
N VAL A 418 -11.88 2.46 -5.12
CA VAL A 418 -11.65 1.68 -6.33
C VAL A 418 -10.45 0.78 -6.15
N TYR A 419 -10.65 -0.51 -6.41
CA TYR A 419 -9.60 -1.52 -6.46
C TYR A 419 -9.54 -2.11 -7.87
N LEU A 420 -8.43 -1.93 -8.56
CA LEU A 420 -8.17 -2.42 -9.92
C LEU A 420 -7.70 -3.88 -9.92
N GLY A 421 -6.97 -4.29 -8.86
CA GLY A 421 -6.37 -5.62 -8.74
C GLY A 421 -7.32 -6.72 -8.25
N ILE A 422 -8.55 -6.40 -7.86
CA ILE A 422 -9.50 -7.39 -7.32
C ILE A 422 -10.47 -7.81 -8.43
N GLY A 423 -10.36 -9.07 -8.88
CA GLY A 423 -11.16 -9.61 -9.98
C GLY A 423 -11.01 -8.81 -11.28
N LYS A 424 -12.10 -8.25 -11.79
CA LYS A 424 -12.08 -7.36 -12.98
C LYS A 424 -11.98 -5.87 -12.60
N GLY A 425 -11.64 -5.58 -11.36
CA GLY A 425 -11.76 -4.29 -10.70
C GLY A 425 -13.14 -4.11 -10.08
N ILE A 426 -13.17 -3.51 -8.90
CA ILE A 426 -14.37 -3.28 -8.09
C ILE A 426 -14.42 -1.86 -7.54
N GLU A 427 -15.63 -1.42 -7.21
CA GLU A 427 -15.89 -0.19 -6.47
C GLU A 427 -16.63 -0.52 -5.17
N ILE A 428 -16.13 -0.04 -4.04
CA ILE A 428 -16.76 -0.17 -2.72
C ILE A 428 -17.16 1.22 -2.24
N VAL A 429 -18.44 1.39 -1.93
CA VAL A 429 -19.03 2.69 -1.55
C VAL A 429 -19.36 2.67 -0.07
N PHE A 430 -19.17 3.81 0.60
CA PHE A 430 -19.48 4.04 2.00
C PHE A 430 -20.24 5.35 2.15
N THR A 431 -21.08 5.42 3.19
CA THR A 431 -21.84 6.62 3.56
C THR A 431 -21.88 6.80 5.06
N ASP A 432 -21.86 8.04 5.52
CA ASP A 432 -22.10 8.42 6.93
C ASP A 432 -23.56 8.83 7.11
N HIS A 433 -24.45 7.85 7.33
CA HIS A 433 -25.90 8.11 7.48
C HIS A 433 -26.25 8.94 8.71
N PHE A 434 -25.38 8.95 9.71
CA PHE A 434 -25.64 9.60 11.00
C PHE A 434 -24.91 10.93 11.16
N MET A 435 -24.13 11.36 10.16
CA MET A 435 -23.33 12.60 10.18
C MET A 435 -22.41 12.68 11.41
N ASN A 436 -21.97 11.53 11.93
CA ASN A 436 -21.20 11.44 13.17
C ASN A 436 -19.79 10.87 12.94
N GLY A 437 -19.41 10.65 11.69
CA GLY A 437 -18.14 10.07 11.30
C GLY A 437 -18.11 8.54 11.32
N SER A 438 -19.23 7.86 11.57
CA SER A 438 -19.35 6.39 11.48
C SER A 438 -19.82 5.98 10.08
N TRP A 439 -18.91 5.41 9.31
CA TRP A 439 -19.17 5.03 7.92
C TRP A 439 -19.67 3.60 7.80
N ASP A 440 -20.74 3.41 7.03
CA ASP A 440 -21.31 2.09 6.71
C ASP A 440 -21.61 1.97 5.22
N TYR A 441 -22.03 0.77 4.77
CA TYR A 441 -22.47 0.57 3.39
C TYR A 441 -23.76 1.36 3.12
N PRO A 442 -23.93 1.95 1.92
CA PRO A 442 -25.13 2.68 1.55
C PRO A 442 -26.38 1.83 1.72
N LEU A 443 -27.47 2.46 2.16
CA LEU A 443 -28.77 1.79 2.21
C LEU A 443 -29.25 1.48 0.79
N PRO A 444 -30.03 0.38 0.60
CA PRO A 444 -30.63 0.08 -0.69
C PRO A 444 -31.44 1.27 -1.24
N PRO A 445 -31.41 1.49 -2.57
CA PRO A 445 -32.21 2.54 -3.20
C PRO A 445 -33.69 2.42 -2.86
N LYS A 446 -34.35 3.55 -2.65
CA LYS A 446 -35.81 3.56 -2.37
C LYS A 446 -36.65 3.07 -3.56
N SER A 447 -36.14 3.20 -4.78
CA SER A 447 -36.77 2.64 -5.97
C SER A 447 -36.59 1.11 -5.99
N PRO A 448 -37.67 0.32 -5.99
CA PRO A 448 -37.56 -1.14 -6.05
C PRO A 448 -36.80 -1.63 -7.29
N LEU A 449 -37.02 -0.98 -8.44
CA LEU A 449 -36.33 -1.31 -9.69
C LEU A 449 -34.82 -1.06 -9.57
N LEU A 450 -34.41 0.09 -9.04
CA LEU A 450 -32.98 0.36 -8.81
C LEU A 450 -32.40 -0.57 -7.76
N ALA A 451 -33.14 -0.91 -6.70
CA ALA A 451 -32.68 -1.84 -5.67
C ALA A 451 -32.36 -3.22 -6.26
N VAL A 452 -33.24 -3.75 -7.13
CA VAL A 452 -33.02 -5.03 -7.83
C VAL A 452 -31.88 -4.91 -8.85
N ALA A 453 -31.90 -3.89 -9.71
CA ALA A 453 -30.89 -3.74 -10.77
C ALA A 453 -29.47 -3.50 -10.25
N SER A 454 -29.35 -2.83 -9.10
CA SER A 454 -28.08 -2.52 -8.43
C SER A 454 -27.65 -3.53 -7.37
N GLN A 455 -28.42 -4.60 -7.13
CA GLN A 455 -28.16 -5.56 -6.04
C GLN A 455 -26.73 -6.12 -6.09
N ASN A 456 -26.25 -6.49 -7.29
CA ASN A 456 -24.90 -7.04 -7.48
C ASN A 456 -23.78 -5.99 -7.34
N PHE A 457 -24.13 -4.71 -7.27
CA PHE A 457 -23.20 -3.59 -7.06
C PHE A 457 -23.20 -3.13 -5.59
N HIS A 458 -24.06 -3.69 -4.73
CA HIS A 458 -24.05 -3.35 -3.32
C HIS A 458 -22.72 -3.83 -2.69
N PRO A 459 -22.02 -3.00 -1.90
CA PRO A 459 -20.71 -3.33 -1.34
C PRO A 459 -20.62 -4.70 -0.65
N GLN A 460 -21.62 -5.03 0.17
CA GLN A 460 -21.66 -6.33 0.87
C GLN A 460 -21.73 -7.52 -0.09
N VAL A 461 -22.43 -7.37 -1.23
CA VAL A 461 -22.57 -8.42 -2.24
C VAL A 461 -21.26 -8.56 -3.00
N ILE A 462 -20.64 -7.45 -3.42
CA ILE A 462 -19.32 -7.44 -4.07
C ILE A 462 -18.29 -8.16 -3.19
N ILE A 463 -18.19 -7.78 -1.91
CA ILE A 463 -17.25 -8.38 -0.97
C ILE A 463 -17.53 -9.87 -0.78
N GLY A 464 -18.80 -10.28 -0.68
CA GLY A 464 -19.18 -11.69 -0.56
C GLY A 464 -18.80 -12.53 -1.78
N HIS A 465 -18.99 -12.00 -3.00
CA HIS A 465 -18.56 -12.67 -4.22
C HIS A 465 -17.04 -12.83 -4.28
N HIS A 466 -16.30 -11.78 -3.94
CA HIS A 466 -14.84 -11.79 -3.99
C HIS A 466 -14.18 -12.51 -2.81
N ALA A 467 -14.86 -12.67 -1.67
CA ALA A 467 -14.35 -13.46 -0.56
C ALA A 467 -14.10 -14.94 -0.93
N LYS A 468 -14.74 -15.45 -1.98
CA LYS A 468 -14.48 -16.81 -2.50
C LYS A 468 -13.26 -16.88 -3.41
N ALA A 469 -13.16 -15.96 -4.36
CA ALA A 469 -12.13 -15.99 -5.40
C ALA A 469 -10.81 -15.35 -4.95
N THR A 470 -10.88 -14.34 -4.09
CA THR A 470 -9.74 -13.56 -3.57
C THR A 470 -9.98 -13.31 -2.07
N PRO A 471 -9.88 -14.34 -1.22
CA PRO A 471 -10.17 -14.24 0.22
C PRO A 471 -9.24 -13.26 0.95
N ASP A 472 -8.02 -13.12 0.44
CA ASP A 472 -6.98 -12.20 0.87
C ASP A 472 -6.42 -11.43 -0.35
N PHE A 473 -6.11 -10.13 -0.18
CA PHE A 473 -5.45 -9.31 -1.20
C PHE A 473 -4.23 -8.61 -0.58
N TYR A 474 -3.06 -8.94 -1.12
CA TYR A 474 -1.77 -8.41 -0.71
C TYR A 474 -1.00 -7.89 -1.93
N ASN A 475 -0.60 -6.61 -1.87
CA ASN A 475 0.12 -5.91 -2.93
C ASN A 475 1.42 -5.28 -2.40
N GLY A 476 1.98 -5.84 -1.32
CA GLY A 476 3.11 -5.25 -0.60
C GLY A 476 2.69 -4.34 0.55
N ILE A 477 3.68 -3.68 1.17
CA ILE A 477 3.45 -2.63 2.16
C ILE A 477 3.34 -1.31 1.40
N PRO A 478 2.32 -0.47 1.65
CA PRO A 478 2.17 0.79 0.94
C PRO A 478 3.34 1.73 1.21
N GLY A 479 3.71 2.55 0.23
CA GLY A 479 4.77 3.55 0.38
C GLY A 479 6.20 3.00 0.54
N THR A 480 6.37 1.70 0.29
CA THR A 480 7.69 1.13 -0.03
C THR A 480 8.06 1.45 -1.47
N ASP A 481 9.32 1.79 -1.70
CA ASP A 481 9.83 1.86 -3.06
C ASP A 481 9.98 0.42 -3.57
N ILE A 482 9.09 -0.01 -4.46
CA ILE A 482 9.13 -1.35 -5.04
C ILE A 482 10.26 -1.43 -6.06
N LEU A 483 11.05 -2.50 -6.00
CA LEU A 483 11.97 -2.86 -7.06
C LEU A 483 11.18 -3.57 -8.16
N ASN A 484 10.91 -2.87 -9.26
CA ASN A 484 10.29 -3.49 -10.43
C ASN A 484 11.35 -4.31 -11.17
N PHE A 485 11.01 -5.55 -11.50
CA PHE A 485 11.86 -6.42 -12.30
C PHE A 485 11.02 -7.25 -13.26
N TYR A 486 11.67 -7.61 -14.36
CA TYR A 486 11.20 -8.60 -15.30
C TYR A 486 11.81 -9.94 -14.93
N TYR A 487 11.07 -11.00 -15.18
CA TYR A 487 11.64 -12.33 -15.14
C TYR A 487 11.08 -13.15 -16.30
N ASP A 488 11.84 -14.15 -16.72
CA ASP A 488 11.39 -15.16 -17.67
C ASP A 488 11.84 -16.55 -17.21
N LEU A 489 11.13 -17.56 -17.67
CA LEU A 489 11.33 -18.95 -17.29
C LEU A 489 11.53 -19.80 -18.55
N ALA A 490 12.48 -20.72 -18.48
CA ALA A 490 12.62 -21.77 -19.48
C ALA A 490 13.10 -23.07 -18.81
N THR A 491 12.41 -24.16 -19.11
CA THR A 491 12.69 -25.49 -18.58
C THR A 491 13.47 -26.34 -19.57
N PHE A 492 14.46 -27.07 -19.05
CA PHE A 492 15.34 -27.95 -19.84
C PHE A 492 15.52 -29.29 -19.14
N ARG A 493 15.84 -30.34 -19.90
CA ARG A 493 16.09 -31.66 -19.34
C ARG A 493 17.33 -31.61 -18.44
N GLY A 494 17.13 -31.94 -17.16
CA GLY A 494 18.20 -32.09 -16.18
C GLY A 494 18.76 -33.51 -16.13
N LYS A 495 19.53 -33.80 -15.07
CA LYS A 495 20.08 -35.14 -14.79
C LYS A 495 19.13 -35.90 -13.86
N ASN A 496 19.25 -37.23 -13.82
CA ASN A 496 18.54 -38.08 -12.84
C ASN A 496 17.01 -37.88 -12.79
N LEU A 497 16.37 -37.72 -13.96
CA LEU A 497 14.92 -37.46 -14.12
C LEU A 497 14.46 -36.06 -13.64
N GLU A 498 15.36 -35.19 -13.21
CA GLU A 498 15.04 -33.81 -12.87
C GLU A 498 14.91 -32.96 -14.15
N THR A 499 14.18 -31.86 -14.01
CA THR A 499 14.09 -30.80 -15.01
C THR A 499 14.70 -29.53 -14.42
N ASP A 500 15.64 -28.94 -15.16
CA ASP A 500 16.30 -27.68 -14.80
C ASP A 500 15.34 -26.52 -15.11
N GLN A 501 15.06 -25.70 -14.11
CA GLN A 501 14.22 -24.50 -14.15
C GLN A 501 15.11 -23.27 -14.22
N ASN A 502 15.34 -22.74 -15.42
CA ASN A 502 16.13 -21.51 -15.52
C ASN A 502 15.22 -20.30 -15.35
N ILE A 503 15.66 -19.41 -14.46
CA ILE A 503 14.98 -18.19 -14.10
C ILE A 503 15.90 -17.07 -14.53
N TYR A 504 15.41 -16.23 -15.45
CA TYR A 504 16.16 -15.11 -16.00
C TYR A 504 15.62 -13.82 -15.41
N LEU A 505 16.48 -13.01 -14.80
CA LEU A 505 16.14 -11.69 -14.26
C LEU A 505 16.47 -10.59 -15.25
N GLY A 506 15.59 -9.59 -15.35
CA GLY A 506 15.85 -8.33 -16.02
C GLY A 506 15.51 -7.13 -15.13
N LEU A 507 16.45 -6.22 -14.93
CA LEU A 507 16.29 -4.97 -14.19
C LEU A 507 16.52 -3.76 -15.11
N LEU A 508 15.60 -2.80 -15.09
CA LEU A 508 15.74 -1.57 -15.88
C LEU A 508 16.65 -0.55 -15.17
N PRO A 509 17.38 0.29 -15.91
CA PRO A 509 18.30 1.27 -15.34
C PRO A 509 17.64 2.21 -14.32
N LYS A 510 16.42 2.66 -14.60
CA LYS A 510 15.64 3.56 -13.73
C LYS A 510 15.35 2.96 -12.34
N ASP A 511 15.32 1.64 -12.24
CA ASP A 511 14.94 0.95 -11.02
C ASP A 511 16.14 0.76 -10.09
N ILE A 512 17.35 0.66 -10.67
CA ILE A 512 18.61 0.36 -9.96
C ILE A 512 19.66 1.49 -9.97
N PHE A 513 19.48 2.56 -10.77
CA PHE A 513 20.37 3.74 -10.81
C PHE A 513 19.58 5.04 -10.58
N ALA A 514 20.16 5.99 -9.84
CA ALA A 514 19.58 7.33 -9.69
C ALA A 514 19.83 8.16 -10.97
N PRO A 515 18.87 9.00 -11.44
CA PRO A 515 18.98 9.72 -12.71
C PRO A 515 20.21 10.64 -12.85
N ASN A 516 20.82 11.05 -11.72
CA ASN A 516 21.91 12.02 -11.66
C ASN A 516 23.22 11.44 -11.11
N ASP A 517 23.27 10.14 -10.82
CA ASP A 517 24.48 9.52 -10.28
C ASP A 517 25.37 9.06 -11.44
N THR A 518 26.34 9.89 -11.79
CA THR A 518 27.39 9.56 -12.77
C THR A 518 28.53 8.76 -12.13
N SER A 519 28.44 8.46 -10.84
CA SER A 519 29.39 7.59 -10.16
C SER A 519 28.94 6.13 -10.29
N THR A 520 29.87 5.30 -10.75
CA THR A 520 29.71 3.91 -11.19
C THR A 520 29.44 2.92 -10.05
N THR A 521 28.48 3.17 -9.16
CA THR A 521 28.09 2.17 -8.16
C THR A 521 27.15 1.15 -8.77
N ALA A 522 27.69 -0.05 -9.02
CA ALA A 522 26.92 -1.23 -9.37
C ALA A 522 25.79 -1.45 -8.36
N ALA A 523 24.60 -1.79 -8.85
CA ALA A 523 23.50 -2.15 -7.98
C ALA A 523 23.77 -3.52 -7.34
N LEU A 524 23.71 -3.59 -6.02
CA LEU A 524 23.99 -4.81 -5.27
C LEU A 524 22.65 -5.48 -4.93
N ILE A 525 22.27 -6.46 -5.75
CA ILE A 525 20.97 -7.11 -5.67
C ILE A 525 21.12 -8.45 -4.98
N ASN A 526 20.43 -8.63 -3.85
CA ASN A 526 20.17 -9.94 -3.30
C ASN A 526 18.95 -10.50 -4.00
N TRP A 527 19.07 -11.61 -4.72
CA TRP A 527 17.90 -12.32 -5.23
C TRP A 527 17.85 -13.76 -4.77
N THR A 528 16.63 -14.26 -4.59
CA THR A 528 16.31 -15.58 -4.11
C THR A 528 15.20 -16.16 -4.98
N ALA A 529 15.35 -17.39 -5.41
CA ALA A 529 14.31 -18.16 -6.08
C ALA A 529 14.02 -19.42 -5.25
N SER A 530 12.74 -19.73 -5.02
CA SER A 530 12.31 -20.90 -4.25
C SER A 530 11.17 -21.64 -4.95
N LEU A 531 11.29 -22.96 -5.06
CA LEU A 531 10.24 -23.87 -5.50
C LEU A 531 9.57 -24.49 -4.28
N LEU A 532 8.25 -24.35 -4.20
CA LEU A 532 7.43 -24.92 -3.15
C LEU A 532 6.50 -25.96 -3.75
N ASN A 533 6.28 -27.07 -3.05
CA ASN A 533 5.22 -28.01 -3.39
C ASN A 533 3.82 -27.43 -3.07
N GLU A 534 2.76 -28.16 -3.39
CA GLU A 534 1.37 -27.76 -3.09
C GLU A 534 1.13 -27.45 -1.61
N GLU A 535 1.82 -28.16 -0.72
CA GLU A 535 1.75 -27.98 0.74
C GLU A 535 2.47 -26.72 1.23
N GLY A 536 3.20 -26.02 0.36
CA GLY A 536 3.98 -24.83 0.69
C GLY A 536 5.35 -25.14 1.32
N THR A 537 5.82 -26.38 1.23
CA THR A 537 7.16 -26.78 1.67
C THR A 537 8.17 -26.44 0.57
N VAL A 538 9.25 -25.76 0.93
CA VAL A 538 10.34 -25.43 -0.01
C VAL A 538 11.08 -26.73 -0.38
N ILE A 539 11.01 -27.11 -1.65
CA ILE A 539 11.66 -28.30 -2.21
C ILE A 539 13.07 -27.97 -2.70
N ASN A 540 13.23 -26.79 -3.32
CA ASN A 540 14.54 -26.29 -3.74
C ASN A 540 14.56 -24.77 -3.64
N SER A 541 15.72 -24.19 -3.34
CA SER A 541 15.91 -22.75 -3.27
C SER A 541 17.36 -22.40 -3.60
N ALA A 542 17.54 -21.28 -4.30
CA ALA A 542 18.83 -20.67 -4.57
C ALA A 542 18.78 -19.20 -4.19
N GLN A 543 19.88 -18.69 -3.65
CA GLN A 543 20.06 -17.28 -3.36
C GLN A 543 21.49 -16.87 -3.65
N HIS A 544 21.68 -15.67 -4.19
CA HIS A 544 22.98 -15.02 -4.24
C HIS A 544 22.84 -13.50 -4.31
N THR A 545 23.96 -12.83 -4.06
CA THR A 545 24.11 -11.40 -4.27
C THR A 545 24.83 -11.17 -5.58
N VAL A 546 24.23 -10.40 -6.48
CA VAL A 546 24.80 -10.02 -7.77
C VAL A 546 25.09 -8.51 -7.80
N SER A 547 26.26 -8.17 -8.31
CA SER A 547 26.65 -6.80 -8.62
C SER A 547 26.32 -6.52 -10.09
N LEU A 548 25.31 -5.70 -10.33
CA LEU A 548 24.83 -5.34 -11.66
C LEU A 548 25.38 -3.98 -12.07
N SER A 549 26.46 -4.00 -12.84
CA SER A 549 27.14 -2.80 -13.37
C SER A 549 27.06 -2.68 -14.90
N SER A 550 26.83 -3.78 -15.61
CA SER A 550 26.78 -3.83 -17.07
C SER A 550 25.37 -4.09 -17.57
N MET A 551 24.96 -3.38 -18.63
CA MET A 551 23.67 -3.57 -19.29
C MET A 551 23.84 -4.33 -20.61
N GLN A 552 22.94 -5.26 -20.88
CA GLN A 552 22.81 -5.94 -22.17
C GLN A 552 21.42 -5.65 -22.72
N GLY A 553 21.33 -5.07 -23.93
CA GLY A 553 20.04 -4.66 -24.48
C GLY A 553 19.30 -3.56 -23.70
N GLY A 554 20.02 -2.77 -22.89
CA GLY A 554 19.44 -1.71 -22.05
C GLY A 554 18.83 -2.17 -20.72
N ILE A 555 18.99 -3.45 -20.37
CA ILE A 555 18.61 -4.02 -19.07
C ILE A 555 19.82 -4.70 -18.42
N ALA A 556 19.87 -4.69 -17.09
CA ALA A 556 20.81 -5.52 -16.35
C ALA A 556 20.18 -6.92 -16.18
N ILE A 557 20.95 -7.97 -16.46
CA ILE A 557 20.43 -9.33 -16.48
C ILE A 557 21.21 -10.29 -15.58
N ASP A 558 20.50 -11.26 -15.05
CA ASP A 558 21.08 -12.37 -14.30
C ASP A 558 20.29 -13.67 -14.49
N ALA A 559 20.87 -14.79 -14.06
CA ALA A 559 20.24 -16.10 -14.18
C ALA A 559 20.51 -17.00 -12.97
N MET A 560 19.49 -17.78 -12.60
CA MET A 560 19.56 -18.86 -11.62
C MET A 560 18.92 -20.10 -12.23
N SER A 561 19.35 -21.27 -11.78
CA SER A 561 18.73 -22.53 -12.16
C SER A 561 18.36 -23.32 -10.90
N LEU A 562 17.11 -23.76 -10.83
CA LEU A 562 16.60 -24.65 -9.78
C LEU A 562 16.30 -26.02 -10.38
N LYS A 563 16.46 -27.09 -9.61
CA LYS A 563 16.17 -28.45 -10.07
C LYS A 563 15.02 -29.04 -9.29
N ALA A 564 14.12 -29.72 -9.99
CA ALA A 564 13.04 -30.44 -9.35
C ALA A 564 12.58 -31.60 -10.23
N LEU A 565 11.93 -32.57 -9.61
CA LEU A 565 11.21 -33.63 -10.32
C LEU A 565 9.97 -33.04 -11.01
N PRO A 566 9.46 -33.68 -12.08
CA PRO A 566 8.26 -33.24 -12.76
C PRO A 566 7.04 -33.16 -11.83
N GLY A 567 6.18 -32.17 -12.04
CA GLY A 567 5.00 -31.92 -11.22
C GLY A 567 4.64 -30.45 -11.09
N ASP A 568 3.65 -30.15 -10.26
CA ASP A 568 3.14 -28.80 -10.03
C ASP A 568 3.81 -28.17 -8.80
N TYR A 569 4.27 -26.93 -8.97
CA TYR A 569 4.98 -26.18 -7.94
C TYR A 569 4.56 -24.73 -7.93
N ARG A 570 4.87 -24.06 -6.83
CA ARG A 570 4.82 -22.60 -6.73
C ARG A 570 6.24 -22.05 -6.74
N LEU A 571 6.56 -21.23 -7.73
CA LEU A 571 7.82 -20.49 -7.80
C LEU A 571 7.64 -19.13 -7.10
N ILE A 572 8.58 -18.79 -6.21
CA ILE A 572 8.70 -17.47 -5.59
C ILE A 572 10.07 -16.91 -5.94
N VAL A 573 10.11 -15.72 -6.53
CA VAL A 573 11.32 -14.95 -6.83
C VAL A 573 11.28 -13.67 -6.00
N HIS A 574 12.31 -13.40 -5.22
CA HIS A 574 12.43 -12.22 -4.37
C HIS A 574 13.73 -11.49 -4.62
N LEU A 575 13.68 -10.16 -4.66
CA LEU A 575 14.82 -9.28 -4.86
C LEU A 575 14.86 -8.18 -3.81
N THR A 576 16.06 -7.81 -3.39
CA THR A 576 16.34 -6.62 -2.58
C THR A 576 17.57 -5.91 -3.11
N ASP A 577 17.44 -4.63 -3.42
CA ASP A 577 18.57 -3.73 -3.67
C ASP A 577 19.13 -3.25 -2.34
N GLN A 578 20.34 -3.69 -2.01
CA GLN A 578 21.00 -3.36 -0.75
C GLN A 578 21.34 -1.88 -0.62
N ASN A 579 21.46 -1.15 -1.74
CA ASN A 579 21.84 0.26 -1.71
C ASN A 579 20.63 1.15 -1.42
N SER A 580 19.50 0.88 -2.09
CA SER A 580 18.29 1.71 -1.96
C SER A 580 17.30 1.20 -0.92
N GLY A 581 17.44 -0.05 -0.48
CA GLY A 581 16.45 -0.76 0.35
C GLY A 581 15.17 -1.12 -0.42
N LYS A 582 15.12 -0.88 -1.74
CA LYS A 582 14.01 -1.31 -2.57
C LYS A 582 13.97 -2.83 -2.61
N TRP A 583 12.79 -3.39 -2.59
CA TRP A 583 12.62 -4.82 -2.74
C TRP A 583 11.39 -5.12 -3.58
N GLY A 584 11.34 -6.31 -4.13
CA GLY A 584 10.24 -6.79 -4.95
C GLY A 584 10.17 -8.30 -4.88
N PHE A 585 9.00 -8.86 -5.15
CA PHE A 585 8.86 -10.30 -5.29
C PHE A 585 7.85 -10.62 -6.37
N TYR A 586 7.93 -11.85 -6.86
CA TYR A 586 7.02 -12.43 -7.81
C TYR A 586 6.69 -13.85 -7.38
N GLN A 587 5.44 -14.26 -7.56
CA GLN A 587 4.98 -15.60 -7.25
C GLN A 587 4.08 -16.12 -8.36
N GLN A 588 4.28 -17.37 -8.74
CA GLN A 588 3.54 -18.04 -9.80
C GLN A 588 3.39 -19.53 -9.53
N GLN A 589 2.27 -20.11 -9.96
CA GLN A 589 2.15 -21.57 -10.11
C GLN A 589 2.80 -22.01 -11.43
N ILE A 590 3.65 -23.03 -11.38
CA ILE A 590 4.36 -23.59 -12.52
C ILE A 590 4.13 -25.10 -12.61
N HIS A 591 4.03 -25.61 -13.83
CA HIS A 591 4.11 -27.02 -14.11
C HIS A 591 5.50 -27.36 -14.64
N ILE A 592 6.20 -28.28 -13.99
CA ILE A 592 7.50 -28.76 -14.42
C ILE A 592 7.29 -29.99 -15.30
N PRO A 593 7.59 -29.93 -16.61
CA PRO A 593 7.35 -31.03 -17.53
C PRO A 593 8.29 -32.20 -17.29
N ASN A 594 7.83 -33.40 -17.64
CA ASN A 594 8.65 -34.60 -17.62
C ASN A 594 9.33 -34.83 -18.97
N TYR A 595 10.59 -34.39 -19.08
CA TYR A 595 11.38 -34.66 -20.27
C TYR A 595 11.96 -36.07 -20.31
N ALA A 596 11.97 -36.85 -19.22
CA ALA A 596 12.64 -38.14 -19.18
C ALA A 596 11.84 -39.30 -19.84
N VAL A 597 10.65 -39.03 -20.34
CA VAL A 597 9.84 -40.01 -21.09
C VAL A 597 10.42 -40.22 -22.49
N ASP A 598 10.38 -41.43 -23.05
CA ASP A 598 10.93 -41.75 -24.39
C ASP A 598 10.13 -41.16 -25.57
N SER A 599 9.17 -40.27 -25.32
CA SER A 599 8.41 -39.57 -26.36
C SER A 599 9.12 -38.31 -26.84
N LEU A 600 9.02 -38.01 -28.14
CA LEU A 600 9.49 -36.76 -28.72
C LEU A 600 8.99 -35.56 -27.90
N SER A 601 9.92 -34.75 -27.42
CA SER A 601 9.61 -33.61 -26.56
C SER A 601 10.47 -32.41 -26.95
N ILE A 602 9.99 -31.20 -26.66
CA ILE A 602 10.72 -29.96 -26.88
C ILE A 602 10.83 -29.25 -25.53
N SER A 603 11.99 -28.66 -25.23
CA SER A 603 12.14 -27.76 -24.09
C SER A 603 11.24 -26.53 -24.23
N ASP A 604 11.15 -25.70 -23.20
CA ASP A 604 10.65 -24.34 -23.41
C ASP A 604 11.50 -23.58 -24.42
N ILE A 605 10.86 -22.62 -25.11
CA ILE A 605 11.54 -21.72 -26.03
C ILE A 605 12.09 -20.54 -25.23
N GLU A 606 13.41 -20.49 -25.11
CA GLU A 606 14.12 -19.38 -24.48
C GLU A 606 14.25 -18.22 -25.48
N MET A 607 13.58 -17.12 -25.17
CA MET A 607 13.67 -15.88 -25.92
C MET A 607 14.98 -15.18 -25.58
N ALA A 608 15.80 -14.87 -26.59
CA ALA A 608 17.14 -14.34 -26.41
C ALA A 608 17.31 -12.94 -27.03
N TYR A 609 18.12 -12.10 -26.38
CA TYR A 609 18.64 -10.87 -26.97
C TYR A 609 19.65 -11.20 -28.07
N HIS A 610 20.59 -12.10 -27.77
CA HIS A 610 21.65 -12.50 -28.67
C HIS A 610 22.15 -13.91 -28.29
N ILE A 611 22.67 -14.65 -29.26
CA ILE A 611 23.30 -15.96 -29.04
C ILE A 611 24.73 -15.88 -29.57
N PHE A 612 25.70 -16.08 -28.70
CA PHE A 612 27.12 -16.06 -29.05
C PHE A 612 27.67 -17.47 -29.20
N THR A 613 28.53 -17.69 -30.18
CA THR A 613 29.37 -18.89 -30.31
C THR A 613 30.73 -18.71 -29.64
N GLU A 614 31.06 -17.48 -29.24
CA GLU A 614 32.27 -17.14 -28.48
C GLU A 614 31.96 -17.11 -26.97
N PRO A 615 32.93 -17.50 -26.11
CA PRO A 615 32.71 -17.57 -24.68
C PRO A 615 32.20 -16.27 -24.04
N GLN A 616 31.07 -16.36 -23.34
CA GLN A 616 30.53 -15.31 -22.48
C GLN A 616 30.51 -15.80 -21.01
N SER A 617 29.74 -15.11 -20.15
CA SER A 617 29.51 -15.56 -18.79
C SER A 617 28.94 -16.98 -18.76
N TYR A 618 29.58 -17.88 -18.00
CA TYR A 618 29.22 -19.30 -17.92
C TYR A 618 27.77 -19.54 -17.45
N LYS A 619 27.16 -18.59 -16.74
CA LYS A 619 25.76 -18.69 -16.29
C LYS A 619 24.73 -18.67 -17.44
N PHE A 620 25.14 -18.23 -18.62
CA PHE A 620 24.34 -18.21 -19.84
C PHE A 620 24.78 -19.27 -20.85
N GLN A 621 25.69 -20.17 -20.45
CA GLN A 621 26.21 -21.20 -21.34
C GLN A 621 25.20 -22.33 -21.53
N LYS A 622 24.98 -22.70 -22.79
CA LYS A 622 24.09 -23.77 -23.24
C LYS A 622 24.82 -24.63 -24.26
N GLY A 623 25.44 -25.71 -23.80
CA GLY A 623 26.37 -26.50 -24.61
C GLY A 623 27.53 -25.64 -25.11
N ASP A 624 27.62 -25.49 -26.43
CA ASP A 624 28.70 -24.75 -27.12
C ASP A 624 28.32 -23.29 -27.46
N VAL A 625 27.13 -22.82 -27.03
CA VAL A 625 26.68 -21.44 -27.24
C VAL A 625 26.39 -20.74 -25.93
N TRP A 626 26.36 -19.40 -25.96
CA TRP A 626 25.97 -18.54 -24.85
C TRP A 626 24.70 -17.78 -25.23
N VAL A 627 23.59 -18.12 -24.57
CA VAL A 627 22.27 -17.58 -24.84
C VAL A 627 22.02 -16.45 -23.86
N ILE A 628 22.06 -15.21 -24.36
CA ILE A 628 21.75 -14.04 -23.54
C ILE A 628 20.23 -13.86 -23.53
N PRO A 629 19.54 -14.08 -22.40
CA PRO A 629 18.09 -14.09 -22.36
C PRO A 629 17.50 -12.71 -22.61
N MET A 630 16.22 -12.69 -22.99
CA MET A 630 15.39 -11.49 -23.08
C MET A 630 14.23 -11.59 -22.06
N PRO A 631 14.47 -11.31 -20.76
CA PRO A 631 13.43 -11.45 -19.73
C PRO A 631 12.16 -10.63 -19.98
N THR A 632 12.29 -9.50 -20.69
CA THR A 632 11.15 -8.64 -21.06
C THR A 632 10.31 -9.20 -22.19
N ARG A 633 10.85 -10.19 -22.94
CA ARG A 633 10.37 -10.68 -24.25
C ARG A 633 9.99 -9.56 -25.23
N ASN A 634 10.60 -8.39 -25.07
CA ASN A 634 10.28 -7.19 -25.83
C ASN A 634 11.42 -6.86 -26.78
N TYR A 635 11.08 -6.74 -28.06
CA TYR A 635 12.01 -6.52 -29.15
C TYR A 635 11.65 -5.25 -29.90
N LEU A 636 12.67 -4.49 -30.30
CA LEU A 636 12.48 -3.39 -31.25
C LEU A 636 12.17 -3.97 -32.63
N ARG A 637 11.37 -3.26 -33.45
CA ARG A 637 10.98 -3.74 -34.78
C ARG A 637 12.16 -4.08 -35.71
N ASN A 638 13.32 -3.44 -35.52
CA ASN A 638 14.53 -3.72 -36.29
C ASN A 638 15.54 -4.63 -35.57
N GLN A 639 15.18 -5.17 -34.41
CA GLN A 639 16.00 -6.08 -33.65
C GLN A 639 15.69 -7.53 -34.04
N ALA A 640 16.75 -8.33 -34.20
CA ALA A 640 16.67 -9.77 -34.38
C ALA A 640 15.92 -10.43 -33.20
N VAL A 641 14.95 -11.30 -33.51
CA VAL A 641 14.32 -12.16 -32.51
C VAL A 641 15.07 -13.49 -32.49
N ASN A 642 15.97 -13.64 -31.52
CA ASN A 642 16.74 -14.86 -31.33
C ASN A 642 16.01 -15.79 -30.38
N ILE A 643 16.02 -17.10 -30.68
CA ILE A 643 15.44 -18.13 -29.82
C ILE A 643 16.39 -19.30 -29.66
N TYR A 644 16.31 -19.97 -28.51
CA TYR A 644 17.00 -21.21 -28.21
C TYR A 644 16.02 -22.23 -27.62
N TYR A 645 16.14 -23.49 -28.00
CA TYR A 645 15.42 -24.61 -27.40
C TYR A 645 16.15 -25.93 -27.70
N GLU A 646 15.79 -26.99 -27.00
CA GLU A 646 16.35 -28.32 -27.17
C GLU A 646 15.26 -29.31 -27.57
N ILE A 647 15.54 -30.14 -28.56
CA ILE A 647 14.67 -31.25 -28.97
C ILE A 647 15.18 -32.51 -28.30
N TYR A 648 14.27 -33.30 -27.74
CA TYR A 648 14.61 -34.54 -27.04
C TYR A 648 13.90 -35.76 -27.63
N ASN A 649 14.56 -36.92 -27.48
CA ASN A 649 14.05 -38.25 -27.85
C ASN A 649 13.74 -38.42 -29.34
N LEU A 650 14.53 -37.79 -30.20
CA LEU A 650 14.48 -38.07 -31.63
C LEU A 650 14.87 -39.53 -31.89
N GLN A 651 14.08 -40.23 -32.69
CA GLN A 651 14.40 -41.59 -33.08
C GLN A 651 15.50 -41.62 -34.13
N LYS A 652 16.39 -42.60 -34.02
CA LYS A 652 17.49 -42.84 -34.95
C LYS A 652 17.11 -43.92 -35.94
N ASP A 653 17.51 -43.74 -37.19
CA ASP A 653 17.38 -44.75 -38.22
C ASP A 653 18.43 -45.87 -38.03
N ALA A 654 18.41 -46.86 -38.93
CA ALA A 654 19.33 -47.99 -38.90
C ALA A 654 20.82 -47.59 -39.03
N PHE A 655 21.12 -46.36 -39.47
CA PHE A 655 22.46 -45.81 -39.59
C PHE A 655 22.83 -44.87 -38.44
N GLY A 656 21.97 -44.76 -37.42
CA GLY A 656 22.17 -43.89 -36.26
C GLY A 656 21.89 -42.40 -36.51
N GLN A 657 21.26 -42.06 -37.64
CA GLN A 657 20.92 -40.67 -38.00
C GLN A 657 19.48 -40.33 -37.59
N THR A 658 19.25 -39.09 -37.18
CA THR A 658 17.90 -38.56 -36.93
C THR A 658 17.41 -37.77 -38.13
N LYS A 659 16.11 -37.81 -38.42
CA LYS A 659 15.49 -37.03 -39.49
C LYS A 659 14.22 -36.39 -38.97
N PHE A 660 14.14 -35.08 -39.03
CA PHE A 660 13.02 -34.34 -38.47
C PHE A 660 12.75 -33.06 -39.24
N ARG A 661 11.53 -32.56 -39.13
CA ARG A 661 11.08 -31.30 -39.71
C ARG A 661 10.78 -30.34 -38.57
N ILE A 662 11.31 -29.12 -38.67
CA ILE A 662 10.93 -28.02 -37.79
C ILE A 662 10.07 -27.06 -38.58
N LYS A 663 8.95 -26.66 -37.99
CA LYS A 663 8.07 -25.62 -38.50
C LYS A 663 7.91 -24.50 -37.45
N TYR A 664 8.26 -23.29 -37.85
CA TYR A 664 8.05 -22.06 -37.10
C TYR A 664 6.82 -21.35 -37.63
N THR A 665 5.88 -21.01 -36.75
CA THR A 665 4.69 -20.25 -37.11
C THR A 665 4.53 -19.05 -36.19
N ILE A 666 4.34 -17.86 -36.75
CA ILE A 666 4.11 -16.63 -35.98
C ILE A 666 2.73 -16.09 -36.28
N TRP A 667 1.95 -15.89 -35.23
CA TRP A 667 0.60 -15.36 -35.27
C TRP A 667 0.57 -13.96 -34.66
N GLU A 668 -0.03 -12.97 -35.34
CA GLU A 668 -0.41 -11.72 -34.69
C GLU A 668 -1.49 -12.07 -33.66
N ASP A 669 -1.18 -11.87 -32.39
CA ASP A 669 -2.12 -12.16 -31.33
C ASP A 669 -3.11 -11.00 -31.19
N VAL A 670 -4.23 -11.10 -31.91
CA VAL A 670 -5.26 -10.05 -31.98
C VAL A 670 -6.28 -10.17 -30.86
N ARG A 671 -5.86 -10.60 -29.67
CA ARG A 671 -6.63 -10.52 -28.42
C ARG A 671 -6.81 -9.05 -27.99
N LYS A 672 -7.40 -8.21 -28.85
CA LYS A 672 -7.72 -6.80 -28.62
C LYS A 672 -9.00 -6.57 -27.83
N ASN A 673 -9.87 -7.58 -27.62
CA ASN A 673 -11.17 -7.38 -26.94
C ASN A 673 -11.89 -8.66 -26.43
N ALA A 674 -11.25 -9.82 -26.34
CA ALA A 674 -11.89 -11.02 -25.79
C ALA A 674 -11.71 -11.09 -24.28
N SER A 675 -12.79 -11.28 -23.52
CA SER A 675 -12.73 -11.59 -22.09
C SER A 675 -11.79 -12.77 -21.84
N LEU A 676 -10.74 -12.56 -21.04
CA LEU A 676 -9.69 -13.54 -20.67
C LEU A 676 -10.21 -14.68 -19.76
N LEU A 677 -11.37 -15.26 -20.08
CA LEU A 677 -12.03 -16.34 -19.32
C LEU A 677 -12.37 -17.54 -20.21
N GLY A 678 -11.69 -17.67 -21.34
CA GLY A 678 -11.88 -18.78 -22.25
C GLY A 678 -10.55 -19.34 -22.72
N ARG A 679 -10.08 -20.36 -21.97
CA ARG A 679 -9.32 -21.51 -22.46
C ARG A 679 -7.79 -21.38 -22.50
N ILE A 680 -7.14 -21.87 -21.45
CA ILE A 680 -5.86 -22.57 -21.55
C ILE A 680 -5.95 -23.85 -20.71
N SER A 681 -6.54 -24.88 -21.31
CA SER A 681 -6.25 -26.27 -20.99
C SER A 681 -5.77 -26.88 -22.30
N SER A 682 -4.59 -27.47 -22.33
CA SER A 682 -4.27 -28.43 -23.38
C SER A 682 -5.27 -29.59 -23.26
N PHE A 683 -6.30 -29.62 -24.11
CA PHE A 683 -6.90 -30.80 -24.76
C PHE A 683 -8.17 -30.36 -25.53
N MET A 684 -8.22 -30.73 -26.81
CA MET A 684 -9.31 -30.55 -27.80
C MET A 684 -9.56 -29.15 -28.39
N GLY A 685 -9.12 -29.01 -29.63
CA GLY A 685 -9.86 -28.27 -30.66
C GLY A 685 -9.06 -27.13 -31.28
N LYS A 686 -8.54 -27.38 -32.48
CA LYS A 686 -8.26 -26.35 -33.49
C LYS A 686 -9.34 -25.26 -33.46
N LEU A 687 -9.12 -24.16 -32.76
CA LEU A 687 -9.78 -22.91 -33.10
C LEU A 687 -8.85 -22.22 -34.09
N VAL A 688 -8.97 -22.67 -35.34
CA VAL A 688 -8.50 -21.93 -36.50
C VAL A 688 -9.21 -20.58 -36.42
N THR A 689 -8.53 -19.55 -35.95
CA THR A 689 -8.87 -18.21 -36.39
C THR A 689 -8.63 -18.21 -37.90
N ASP A 690 -9.60 -17.80 -38.71
CA ASP A 690 -9.46 -17.67 -40.18
C ASP A 690 -8.36 -16.68 -40.62
N LYS A 691 -7.53 -16.20 -39.70
CA LYS A 691 -6.36 -15.39 -39.99
C LYS A 691 -5.21 -16.27 -40.44
N LYS A 692 -4.63 -15.94 -41.59
CA LYS A 692 -3.37 -16.54 -42.05
C LYS A 692 -2.24 -16.18 -41.07
N PRO A 693 -1.30 -17.10 -40.83
CA PRO A 693 -0.10 -16.78 -40.04
C PRO A 693 0.68 -15.66 -40.72
N GLU A 694 1.30 -14.80 -39.92
CA GLU A 694 2.11 -13.68 -40.44
C GLU A 694 3.43 -14.20 -41.02
N ILE A 695 4.02 -15.20 -40.37
CA ILE A 695 5.21 -15.92 -40.83
C ILE A 695 4.98 -17.42 -40.62
N SER A 696 5.33 -18.24 -41.61
CA SER A 696 5.36 -19.69 -41.50
C SER A 696 6.57 -20.21 -42.28
N ILE A 697 7.54 -20.80 -41.58
CA ILE A 697 8.79 -21.32 -42.14
C ILE A 697 8.90 -22.79 -41.76
N SER A 698 9.25 -23.66 -42.70
CA SER A 698 9.43 -25.10 -42.44
C SER A 698 10.70 -25.58 -43.12
N SER A 699 11.48 -26.42 -42.43
CA SER A 699 12.72 -26.98 -42.97
C SER A 699 12.98 -28.39 -42.42
N ASP A 700 13.57 -29.24 -43.26
CA ASP A 700 13.93 -30.61 -42.92
C ASP A 700 15.41 -30.67 -42.52
N TYR A 701 15.70 -31.41 -41.45
CA TYR A 701 17.00 -31.52 -40.83
C TYR A 701 17.41 -32.99 -40.70
N ASN A 702 18.72 -33.24 -40.85
CA ASN A 702 19.33 -34.54 -40.54
C ASN A 702 20.34 -34.32 -39.41
N GLY A 703 20.22 -35.08 -38.34
CA GLY A 703 21.10 -35.02 -37.17
C GLY A 703 21.75 -36.37 -36.87
N ASN A 704 22.56 -36.42 -35.83
CA ASN A 704 23.22 -37.64 -35.34
C ASN A 704 23.00 -37.89 -33.85
N SER A 705 22.26 -36.99 -33.18
CA SER A 705 21.94 -37.08 -31.76
C SER A 705 20.45 -37.28 -31.55
N ALA A 706 20.08 -37.99 -30.48
CA ALA A 706 18.69 -38.08 -30.01
C ALA A 706 18.26 -36.79 -29.28
N THR A 707 19.21 -35.91 -28.99
CA THR A 707 19.00 -34.59 -28.41
C THR A 707 19.73 -33.54 -29.24
N GLU A 708 19.00 -32.58 -29.78
CA GLU A 708 19.53 -31.57 -30.70
C GLU A 708 19.21 -30.17 -30.16
N PRO A 709 20.23 -29.36 -29.77
CA PRO A 709 20.02 -27.96 -29.44
C PRO A 709 19.79 -27.15 -30.72
N VAL A 710 18.79 -26.28 -30.71
CA VAL A 710 18.42 -25.46 -31.86
C VAL A 710 18.39 -24.00 -31.46
N TYR A 711 19.03 -23.16 -32.27
CA TYR A 711 18.91 -21.72 -32.19
C TYR A 711 18.73 -21.12 -33.58
N ILE A 712 17.91 -20.08 -33.67
CA ILE A 712 17.61 -19.39 -34.93
C ILE A 712 17.33 -17.92 -34.69
N GLU A 713 17.71 -17.10 -35.67
CA GLU A 713 17.30 -15.71 -35.78
C GLU A 713 16.05 -15.63 -36.68
N LEU A 714 14.94 -15.14 -36.12
CA LEU A 714 13.70 -14.93 -36.84
C LEU A 714 13.64 -13.51 -37.39
N ASP A 715 13.54 -13.36 -38.73
CA ASP A 715 13.37 -12.07 -39.38
C ASP A 715 11.93 -11.56 -39.23
N THR A 716 11.74 -10.67 -38.25
CA THR A 716 10.44 -10.07 -37.92
C THR A 716 10.26 -8.65 -38.48
N ARG A 717 11.19 -8.14 -39.32
CA ARG A 717 11.18 -6.74 -39.79
C ARG A 717 9.90 -6.33 -40.54
N LYS A 718 9.24 -7.31 -41.17
CA LYS A 718 7.97 -7.11 -41.89
C LYS A 718 6.75 -7.05 -40.98
N LEU A 719 6.88 -7.51 -39.73
CA LEU A 719 5.81 -7.46 -38.75
C LEU A 719 5.57 -6.04 -38.26
N LYS A 720 4.33 -5.78 -37.85
CA LYS A 720 3.94 -4.51 -37.23
C LYS A 720 4.20 -4.58 -35.72
N PRO A 721 4.26 -3.44 -35.02
CA PRO A 721 4.27 -3.46 -33.57
C PRO A 721 3.02 -4.15 -33.01
N GLY A 722 3.19 -5.06 -32.05
CA GLY A 722 2.12 -5.92 -31.54
C GLY A 722 2.64 -7.04 -30.64
N LEU A 723 1.69 -7.80 -30.07
CA LEU A 723 1.95 -9.05 -29.36
C LEU A 723 1.87 -10.21 -30.36
N TYR A 724 2.82 -11.13 -30.28
CA TYR A 724 2.94 -12.25 -31.19
C TYR A 724 3.09 -13.55 -30.41
N GLN A 725 2.54 -14.63 -30.97
CA GLN A 725 2.80 -15.99 -30.52
C GLN A 725 3.66 -16.69 -31.56
N LEU A 726 4.79 -17.23 -31.12
CA LEU A 726 5.66 -18.12 -31.86
C LEU A 726 5.34 -19.55 -31.46
N GLU A 727 5.03 -20.39 -32.44
CA GLU A 727 4.87 -21.84 -32.28
C GLU A 727 6.01 -22.54 -33.02
N VAL A 728 6.69 -23.46 -32.33
CA VAL A 728 7.69 -24.37 -32.86
C VAL A 728 7.10 -25.77 -32.86
N GLU A 729 6.90 -26.34 -34.04
CA GLU A 729 6.45 -27.71 -34.21
C GLU A 729 7.61 -28.56 -34.74
N VAL A 730 7.93 -29.64 -34.04
CA VAL A 730 8.93 -30.63 -34.46
C VAL A 730 8.21 -31.92 -34.81
N HIS A 731 8.41 -32.38 -36.04
CA HIS A 731 7.91 -33.65 -36.52
C HIS A 731 9.09 -34.59 -36.79
N ASP A 732 9.20 -35.66 -36.01
CA ASP A 732 10.19 -36.72 -36.22
C ASP A 732 9.73 -37.60 -37.38
N LEU A 733 10.49 -37.57 -38.48
CA LEU A 733 10.15 -38.26 -39.73
C LEU A 733 10.37 -39.77 -39.63
N ILE A 734 11.04 -40.25 -38.59
CA ILE A 734 11.28 -41.68 -38.35
C ILE A 734 10.17 -42.23 -37.46
N SER A 735 9.93 -41.63 -36.30
CA SER A 735 8.90 -42.09 -35.36
C SER A 735 7.48 -41.67 -35.71
N GLN A 736 7.34 -40.71 -36.63
CA GLN A 736 6.08 -40.04 -36.98
C GLN A 736 5.44 -39.29 -35.80
N GLN A 737 6.17 -39.10 -34.70
CA GLN A 737 5.70 -38.28 -33.58
C GLN A 737 5.84 -36.80 -33.92
N THR A 738 4.93 -36.00 -33.38
CA THR A 738 4.99 -34.54 -33.43
C THR A 738 4.93 -34.01 -32.02
N SER A 739 5.78 -33.04 -31.72
CA SER A 739 5.75 -32.26 -30.49
C SER A 739 5.73 -30.78 -30.88
N SER A 740 5.09 -29.94 -30.08
CA SER A 740 5.10 -28.51 -30.30
C SER A 740 5.28 -27.77 -28.98
N GLN A 741 5.89 -26.59 -29.08
CA GLN A 741 5.99 -25.65 -27.97
C GLN A 741 5.76 -24.23 -28.49
N ASP A 742 5.25 -23.36 -27.62
CA ASP A 742 5.00 -21.97 -27.97
C ASP A 742 5.60 -20.96 -26.99
N ALA A 743 5.83 -19.75 -27.49
CA ALA A 743 6.30 -18.61 -26.71
C ALA A 743 5.68 -17.31 -27.21
N LEU A 744 5.42 -16.39 -26.29
CA LEU A 744 4.92 -15.05 -26.56
C LEU A 744 6.05 -14.04 -26.62
N PHE A 745 5.98 -13.06 -27.52
CA PHE A 745 6.90 -11.93 -27.58
C PHE A 745 6.24 -10.65 -28.11
N ILE A 746 6.84 -9.50 -27.81
CA ILE A 746 6.33 -8.18 -28.20
C ILE A 746 7.29 -7.53 -29.20
N LEU A 747 6.71 -6.89 -30.23
CA LEU A 747 7.41 -5.97 -31.12
C LEU A 747 6.96 -4.53 -30.86
N ASN A 748 7.90 -3.66 -30.53
CA ASN A 748 7.66 -2.24 -30.27
C ASN A 748 8.05 -1.33 -31.45
N LYS A 749 7.49 -0.11 -31.50
CA LYS A 749 7.81 0.91 -32.52
C LYS A 749 9.29 1.31 -32.43
N ASN A 750 9.90 1.61 -33.58
CA ASN A 750 11.26 2.16 -33.64
C ASN A 750 11.23 3.64 -33.23
N GLU A 751 11.49 3.92 -31.95
CA GLU A 751 12.21 5.10 -31.42
C GLU A 751 11.97 5.25 -29.90
N ILE A 752 13.05 5.30 -29.13
CA ILE A 752 13.06 5.91 -27.80
C ILE A 752 12.98 7.43 -28.04
N ASN A 753 11.77 7.96 -28.19
CA ASN A 753 11.54 9.40 -28.21
C ASN A 753 11.07 9.80 -26.80
N GLU A 754 11.97 10.41 -26.02
CA GLU A 754 11.89 10.65 -24.55
C GLU A 754 10.61 11.35 -24.05
N ARG A 755 9.74 11.86 -24.93
CA ARG A 755 8.59 12.68 -24.55
C ARG A 755 7.22 12.00 -24.67
N THR A 756 7.11 10.79 -25.23
CA THR A 756 5.81 10.11 -25.39
C THR A 756 5.77 8.63 -25.01
N THR A 757 6.89 8.02 -24.63
CA THR A 757 6.98 6.56 -24.48
C THR A 757 6.60 6.02 -23.10
N LYS A 758 6.73 6.80 -22.02
CA LYS A 758 6.59 6.27 -20.65
C LYS A 758 5.21 5.67 -20.34
N ARG A 759 4.12 6.34 -20.78
CA ARG A 759 2.73 5.90 -20.53
C ARG A 759 2.30 4.72 -21.41
N GLU A 760 2.77 4.65 -22.64
CA GLU A 760 2.41 3.57 -23.57
C GLU A 760 3.22 2.30 -23.27
N GLU A 761 4.50 2.44 -22.89
CA GLU A 761 5.36 1.34 -22.44
C GLU A 761 4.90 0.77 -21.10
N GLU A 762 4.60 1.61 -20.10
CA GLU A 762 4.00 1.15 -18.83
C GLU A 762 2.68 0.43 -19.10
N ALA A 763 1.84 0.93 -20.01
CA ALA A 763 0.57 0.29 -20.34
C ALA A 763 0.72 -1.04 -21.11
N LEU A 764 1.73 -1.20 -21.97
CA LEU A 764 2.00 -2.45 -22.70
C LEU A 764 2.71 -3.47 -21.82
N SER A 765 3.65 -3.04 -21.00
CA SER A 765 4.33 -3.86 -20.00
C SER A 765 3.37 -4.35 -18.93
N ASP A 766 2.51 -3.48 -18.38
CA ASP A 766 1.43 -3.88 -17.46
C ASP A 766 0.46 -4.88 -18.11
N ARG A 767 0.15 -4.70 -19.39
CA ARG A 767 -0.72 -5.62 -20.13
C ARG A 767 -0.07 -6.98 -20.30
N PHE A 768 1.24 -7.02 -20.50
CA PHE A 768 2.02 -8.26 -20.64
C PHE A 768 2.17 -8.97 -19.29
N GLN A 769 2.54 -8.26 -18.23
CA GLN A 769 2.61 -8.81 -16.87
C GLN A 769 1.26 -9.40 -16.45
N ARG A 770 0.17 -8.66 -16.70
CA ARG A 770 -1.21 -9.15 -16.46
C ARG A 770 -1.63 -10.29 -17.39
N ALA A 771 -1.03 -10.40 -18.58
CA ALA A 771 -1.29 -11.52 -19.50
C ALA A 771 -0.55 -12.79 -19.05
N ILE A 772 0.66 -12.65 -18.53
CA ILE A 772 1.44 -13.73 -17.90
C ILE A 772 0.73 -14.20 -16.63
N GLU A 773 0.42 -13.30 -15.70
CA GLU A 773 -0.28 -13.63 -14.44
C GLU A 773 -1.62 -14.35 -14.70
N ARG A 774 -2.39 -13.91 -15.71
CA ARG A 774 -3.67 -14.55 -16.08
C ARG A 774 -3.54 -15.88 -16.83
N ASN A 775 -2.41 -16.12 -17.51
CA ASN A 775 -2.14 -17.41 -18.15
C ASN A 775 -1.76 -18.51 -17.13
N MET A 776 -1.51 -18.15 -15.87
CA MET A 776 -0.91 -19.03 -14.86
C MET A 776 -1.78 -19.18 -13.60
N GLU A 777 -2.80 -18.31 -13.44
CA GLU A 777 -3.96 -18.54 -12.55
C GLU A 777 -5.02 -19.48 -13.18
N GLN A 778 -4.91 -19.76 -14.48
CA GLN A 778 -5.67 -20.81 -15.19
C GLN A 778 -4.84 -22.07 -15.29
#